data_AF-A0A8H6VN01-F1
#
_entry.id   AF-A0A8H6VN01-F1
#
_cell.length_a   1.000
_cell.length_b   1.000
_cell.length_c   1.000
_cell.angle_alpha   90.00
_cell.angle_beta   90.00
_cell.angle_gamma   90.00
#
_symmetry.space_group_name_H-M   'P 1'
#
loop_
_entity.id
_entity.type
_entity.pdbx_description
1 polymer ?
#
loop_
_entity_poly.entity_id
_entity_poly.type
_entity_poly.pdbx_seq_one_letter_code
_entity_poly.pdbx_strand_id
1 'polypeptide(L)'
;MVSPSDSEGVPPHVVETGSLSPTIPMPSQQAPRIPELPWQPESRPGSSAATSLRYPETTHTGTSSTTLWNNSSWSVNASAPFAPQYFDKERQFSNSSTAMTVTADNDLEKDDATSYYPSQRNSISSIIPPAARDFFKPYPAFQPRRTTVWQISSNEDIPTGYESDDGKKSYEFAVPPATPQQTSGFDDMPRWRESLFLVNICLAQLFSLAGLSQSLAPLLVIAKDFHVENMGQMAWFTAAYSMTLGAFILPAGRLGDMFGHKRIFIIGWLWFAVWSMISGFSYLGGPIMLSACRGMQGIGPALLVPNGIALIGRTFPIGMKRAKAIAAFGGCGPVGMATGVVFSSLFAELLWWPWSFWAMAIACFLLSIMTWFVIPPDTARMTPTDGQREHFDYLGTITGVAGLILINFALNEAPVVGWDMVYIPVLLGVGFLLMAAFVYVELVVATRPIVPLKGLHRDAAFTLACIGFGWASHGIWSYYLFLLLMVIRDLPPLTVASQFWPVAPVGFCAAMAVPYLLRKMRVPYLMTIAMLVFTASILLLLFAPPNQTYFAQTMVSILIAPLAMNWSFPSGTILMSNAVSKKHQGVAASLISTMVNYSIATGLGIAGTVDRYTTPRDGLLGGFHNAWWLGAAFGIAGVLMSLYFVWQSRRPQKC
;
A
#
# COMPACT_ATOMS: atom_id res chain seq x y z
N MET A 1 54.43 11.01 -5.26
CA MET A 1 55.71 11.75 -5.22
C MET A 1 55.66 12.82 -6.31
N VAL A 2 55.93 14.11 -6.10
CA VAL A 2 56.10 14.96 -4.90
C VAL A 2 55.69 16.40 -5.32
N SER A 3 55.08 17.20 -4.43
CA SER A 3 54.70 18.63 -4.62
C SER A 3 55.77 19.57 -3.97
N PRO A 4 55.67 20.93 -3.88
CA PRO A 4 54.60 21.91 -4.16
C PRO A 4 55.00 22.89 -5.31
N SER A 5 54.90 24.24 -5.36
CA SER A 5 54.51 25.34 -4.42
C SER A 5 54.33 26.69 -5.16
N ASP A 6 53.43 27.54 -4.63
CA ASP A 6 53.54 29.00 -4.31
C ASP A 6 54.06 30.04 -5.36
N SER A 7 53.61 31.31 -5.45
CA SER A 7 52.49 32.07 -4.82
C SER A 7 52.30 33.48 -5.48
N GLU A 8 51.29 34.27 -5.04
CA GLU A 8 51.04 35.72 -5.35
C GLU A 8 50.54 36.07 -6.79
N GLY A 9 49.87 37.20 -7.11
CA GLY A 9 49.32 38.36 -6.35
C GLY A 9 48.43 39.26 -7.26
N VAL A 10 47.48 40.07 -6.72
CA VAL A 10 46.38 40.76 -7.48
C VAL A 10 45.95 42.09 -6.80
N PRO A 11 45.87 43.28 -7.48
CA PRO A 11 44.66 43.84 -8.15
C PRO A 11 45.04 44.81 -9.34
N PRO A 12 44.35 45.93 -9.78
CA PRO A 12 42.98 46.48 -9.53
C PRO A 12 42.15 47.07 -10.73
N HIS A 13 40.82 47.16 -10.50
CA HIS A 13 39.76 48.13 -10.86
C HIS A 13 39.84 49.36 -11.84
N VAL A 14 38.64 49.70 -12.40
CA VAL A 14 38.03 51.06 -12.68
C VAL A 14 38.56 51.86 -13.89
N VAL A 15 37.82 52.65 -14.69
CA VAL A 15 36.41 52.84 -15.15
C VAL A 15 36.39 54.09 -16.08
N GLU A 16 35.34 54.30 -16.90
CA GLU A 16 34.82 55.62 -17.39
C GLU A 16 34.89 56.04 -18.90
N THR A 17 33.72 56.54 -19.35
CA THR A 17 33.23 57.25 -20.57
C THR A 17 34.03 57.44 -21.88
N GLY A 18 33.27 57.45 -22.99
CA GLY A 18 33.64 58.07 -24.29
C GLY A 18 32.51 57.95 -25.32
N SER A 19 31.84 59.05 -25.70
CA SER A 19 30.63 59.04 -26.55
C SER A 19 30.77 59.82 -27.86
N LEU A 20 30.60 59.15 -29.01
CA LEU A 20 30.42 59.76 -30.35
C LEU A 20 29.50 58.89 -31.22
N SER A 21 28.65 59.54 -32.03
CA SER A 21 27.69 58.97 -33.00
C SER A 21 28.10 59.36 -34.45
N PRO A 22 27.41 59.02 -35.57
CA PRO A 22 26.15 58.23 -35.73
C PRO A 22 26.08 57.24 -36.95
N THR A 23 25.16 56.24 -36.87
CA THR A 23 24.33 55.59 -37.94
C THR A 23 24.95 54.93 -39.23
N ILE A 24 24.21 53.95 -39.80
CA ILE A 24 24.29 53.35 -41.18
C ILE A 24 25.30 52.17 -41.35
N PRO A 25 24.97 51.02 -41.99
CA PRO A 25 23.69 50.28 -42.12
C PRO A 25 23.81 48.74 -41.83
N MET A 26 22.73 47.96 -42.02
CA MET A 26 22.76 46.48 -42.07
C MET A 26 22.48 45.97 -43.51
N PRO A 27 23.29 45.03 -44.07
CA PRO A 27 22.93 44.27 -45.27
C PRO A 27 22.04 43.06 -44.95
N SER A 28 21.50 42.38 -45.97
CA SER A 28 20.41 41.39 -45.86
C SER A 28 20.68 40.09 -46.63
N GLN A 29 19.74 39.13 -46.50
CA GLN A 29 19.61 37.78 -47.12
C GLN A 29 19.77 36.61 -46.12
N GLN A 30 19.03 35.50 -46.22
CA GLN A 30 17.71 35.23 -46.83
C GLN A 30 17.16 33.91 -46.22
N ALA A 31 15.83 33.75 -46.11
CA ALA A 31 15.21 32.48 -45.68
C ALA A 31 14.10 32.04 -46.68
N PRO A 32 13.82 30.74 -46.84
CA PRO A 32 12.92 30.24 -47.88
C PRO A 32 11.45 30.61 -47.68
N ARG A 33 10.70 30.72 -48.78
CA ARG A 33 9.25 30.97 -48.76
C ARG A 33 8.45 29.68 -48.65
N ILE A 34 7.34 29.72 -47.92
CA ILE A 34 6.23 28.76 -48.04
C ILE A 34 5.00 29.58 -48.49
N PRO A 35 4.15 29.10 -49.44
CA PRO A 35 3.06 29.91 -49.99
C PRO A 35 1.89 30.11 -49.02
N GLU A 36 1.31 31.32 -49.01
CA GLU A 36 0.05 31.61 -48.34
C GLU A 36 -1.15 31.10 -49.15
N LEU A 37 -2.20 30.66 -48.46
CA LEU A 37 -3.52 30.37 -49.04
C LEU A 37 -4.51 31.48 -48.65
N PRO A 38 -5.36 31.97 -49.56
CA PRO A 38 -6.27 33.08 -49.28
C PRO A 38 -7.44 32.68 -48.38
N TRP A 39 -7.82 33.60 -47.48
CA TRP A 39 -8.86 33.43 -46.46
C TRP A 39 -10.16 34.14 -46.88
N GLN A 40 -11.31 33.47 -46.83
CA GLN A 40 -12.69 34.03 -46.97
C GLN A 40 -13.70 33.08 -46.27
N PRO A 41 -14.94 33.53 -45.92
CA PRO A 41 -15.50 33.26 -44.59
C PRO A 41 -16.57 32.16 -44.44
N GLU A 42 -16.95 31.99 -43.18
CA GLU A 42 -17.94 31.11 -42.53
C GLU A 42 -19.19 30.65 -43.32
N SER A 43 -19.53 29.36 -43.15
CA SER A 43 -20.91 28.93 -42.85
C SER A 43 -21.00 27.50 -42.30
N ARG A 44 -22.07 27.22 -41.55
CA ARG A 44 -22.53 25.90 -41.04
C ARG A 44 -24.06 25.96 -40.88
N PRO A 45 -24.78 24.83 -40.78
CA PRO A 45 -24.47 23.47 -41.23
C PRO A 45 -25.54 22.92 -42.21
N GLY A 46 -25.27 21.80 -42.88
CA GLY A 46 -26.24 21.10 -43.74
C GLY A 46 -26.06 19.58 -43.68
N SER A 47 -27.14 18.83 -43.90
CA SER A 47 -27.20 17.38 -43.70
C SER A 47 -27.09 16.56 -44.99
N SER A 48 -26.67 15.30 -44.83
CA SER A 48 -27.06 14.13 -45.64
C SER A 48 -26.91 14.17 -47.17
N ALA A 49 -25.92 13.43 -47.67
CA ALA A 49 -26.10 12.52 -48.81
C ALA A 49 -25.06 11.38 -48.74
N ALA A 50 -25.40 10.19 -49.23
CA ALA A 50 -24.44 9.09 -49.38
C ALA A 50 -23.83 9.12 -50.79
N THR A 51 -22.58 8.70 -50.94
CA THR A 51 -22.00 8.38 -52.25
C THR A 51 -21.07 7.18 -52.12
N SER A 52 -21.46 6.08 -52.76
CA SER A 52 -20.67 4.85 -52.84
C SER A 52 -19.58 4.98 -53.90
N LEU A 53 -18.34 4.62 -53.55
CA LEU A 53 -17.29 4.34 -54.52
C LEU A 53 -16.74 2.92 -54.30
N ARG A 54 -16.79 2.11 -55.35
CA ARG A 54 -16.12 0.80 -55.44
C ARG A 54 -14.70 1.01 -55.95
N TYR A 55 -13.76 0.16 -55.53
CA TYR A 55 -12.68 -0.40 -56.36
C TYR A 55 -12.19 -1.71 -55.70
N PRO A 56 -11.43 -2.59 -56.40
CA PRO A 56 -11.97 -3.92 -56.68
C PRO A 56 -11.37 -5.06 -55.85
N GLU A 57 -12.02 -6.22 -55.95
CA GLU A 57 -11.57 -7.50 -55.42
C GLU A 57 -10.25 -7.97 -56.06
N THR A 58 -9.44 -8.70 -55.30
CA THR A 58 -8.44 -9.63 -55.84
C THR A 58 -8.79 -11.03 -55.36
N THR A 59 -8.88 -11.97 -56.31
CA THR A 59 -9.37 -13.33 -56.08
C THR A 59 -8.26 -14.29 -55.67
N HIS A 60 -8.53 -15.11 -54.66
CA HIS A 60 -7.91 -16.42 -54.52
C HIS A 60 -8.97 -17.44 -54.12
N THR A 61 -9.13 -18.48 -54.95
CA THR A 61 -10.08 -19.58 -54.74
C THR A 61 -9.39 -20.78 -54.10
N GLY A 62 -10.07 -21.41 -53.13
CA GLY A 62 -9.65 -22.64 -52.47
C GLY A 62 -10.81 -23.22 -51.67
N THR A 63 -11.33 -24.38 -52.06
CA THR A 63 -12.71 -24.79 -51.76
C THR A 63 -12.86 -26.02 -50.87
N SER A 64 -13.56 -25.88 -49.74
CA SER A 64 -14.41 -26.91 -49.10
C SER A 64 -15.20 -26.24 -47.95
N SER A 65 -16.52 -26.03 -47.97
CA SER A 65 -17.63 -27.02 -47.82
C SER A 65 -17.36 -28.10 -46.76
N THR A 66 -18.20 -28.39 -45.77
CA THR A 66 -19.52 -27.83 -45.32
C THR A 66 -19.66 -28.19 -43.82
N THR A 67 -20.53 -27.57 -42.99
CA THR A 67 -21.99 -27.85 -42.89
C THR A 67 -22.59 -26.94 -41.80
N LEU A 68 -23.89 -26.62 -41.87
CA LEU A 68 -24.60 -25.82 -40.85
C LEU A 68 -24.96 -26.63 -39.59
N TRP A 69 -25.15 -25.93 -38.47
CA TRP A 69 -26.36 -26.06 -37.62
C TRP A 69 -26.72 -24.70 -37.00
N ASN A 70 -27.97 -24.54 -36.56
CA ASN A 70 -28.62 -23.23 -36.38
C ASN A 70 -29.52 -23.18 -35.12
N ASN A 71 -29.76 -21.96 -34.61
CA ASN A 71 -30.70 -21.61 -33.52
C ASN A 71 -30.37 -22.18 -32.12
N SER A 72 -30.90 -21.65 -31.01
CA SER A 72 -31.95 -20.63 -30.85
C SER A 72 -31.66 -19.57 -29.77
N SER A 73 -32.07 -18.34 -30.07
CA SER A 73 -32.30 -17.22 -29.14
C SER A 73 -33.10 -17.56 -27.87
N TRP A 74 -32.86 -16.80 -26.79
CA TRP A 74 -33.93 -16.24 -25.95
C TRP A 74 -33.55 -14.84 -25.46
N SER A 75 -34.37 -13.84 -25.79
CA SER A 75 -34.25 -12.46 -25.33
C SER A 75 -35.64 -11.92 -25.04
N VAL A 76 -35.89 -11.42 -23.84
CA VAL A 76 -37.16 -10.80 -23.45
C VAL A 76 -36.86 -9.44 -22.83
N ASN A 77 -37.56 -8.41 -23.32
CA ASN A 77 -37.41 -7.03 -22.90
C ASN A 77 -38.82 -6.41 -22.85
N ALA A 78 -39.24 -5.88 -21.70
CA ALA A 78 -40.58 -5.33 -21.51
C ALA A 78 -40.58 -4.20 -20.45
N SER A 79 -41.32 -3.14 -20.76
CA SER A 79 -41.34 -1.86 -20.04
C SER A 79 -42.23 -1.82 -18.78
N ALA A 80 -41.72 -1.15 -17.74
CA ALA A 80 -42.30 -0.03 -16.97
C ALA A 80 -43.80 0.38 -17.10
N PRO A 81 -44.35 1.23 -16.20
CA PRO A 81 -44.06 1.50 -14.76
C PRO A 81 -45.34 1.60 -13.87
N PHE A 82 -45.24 1.67 -12.53
CA PHE A 82 -46.29 2.30 -11.67
C PHE A 82 -45.84 2.63 -10.23
N ALA A 83 -46.44 3.68 -9.66
CA ALA A 83 -46.46 4.11 -8.25
C ALA A 83 -47.59 5.19 -8.10
N PRO A 84 -47.95 5.72 -6.91
CA PRO A 84 -47.64 5.33 -5.51
C PRO A 84 -48.92 5.11 -4.65
N GLN A 85 -48.78 4.79 -3.35
CA GLN A 85 -49.72 5.30 -2.32
C GLN A 85 -49.22 5.21 -0.86
N TYR A 86 -49.88 5.98 0.00
CA TYR A 86 -49.58 6.28 1.42
C TYR A 86 -49.77 5.10 2.40
N PHE A 87 -49.10 5.16 3.56
CA PHE A 87 -49.82 5.24 4.85
C PHE A 87 -48.95 5.81 5.99
N ASP A 88 -49.50 6.77 6.75
CA ASP A 88 -48.88 7.36 7.94
C ASP A 88 -49.17 6.58 9.22
N LYS A 89 -48.25 6.69 10.20
CA LYS A 89 -48.64 6.90 11.61
C LYS A 89 -47.48 7.39 12.48
N GLU A 90 -47.64 8.58 13.04
CA GLU A 90 -46.78 9.10 14.10
C GLU A 90 -47.03 8.38 15.43
N ARG A 91 -46.02 8.39 16.32
CA ARG A 91 -46.23 8.89 17.69
C ARG A 91 -44.92 9.41 18.29
N GLN A 92 -44.97 10.64 18.77
CA GLN A 92 -43.92 11.25 19.60
C GLN A 92 -43.93 10.62 21.00
N PHE A 93 -42.81 10.69 21.72
CA PHE A 93 -42.84 11.23 23.09
C PHE A 93 -41.51 11.90 23.47
N SER A 94 -41.58 12.79 24.45
CA SER A 94 -40.54 13.77 24.82
C SER A 94 -39.47 13.25 25.78
N ASN A 95 -38.34 13.95 25.77
CA ASN A 95 -37.34 14.06 26.84
C ASN A 95 -37.89 13.88 28.26
N SER A 96 -37.12 13.19 29.11
CA SER A 96 -36.75 13.70 30.44
C SER A 96 -35.39 13.15 30.87
N SER A 97 -34.72 13.84 31.78
CA SER A 97 -33.39 13.50 32.28
C SER A 97 -33.37 13.52 33.80
N THR A 98 -32.95 12.43 34.44
CA THR A 98 -32.63 12.42 35.88
C THR A 98 -31.58 11.35 36.15
N ALA A 99 -30.61 11.66 36.99
CA ALA A 99 -29.69 10.69 37.56
C ALA A 99 -30.15 10.36 38.99
N MET A 100 -30.06 9.10 39.40
CA MET A 100 -30.23 8.74 40.80
C MET A 100 -29.39 7.51 41.16
N THR A 101 -28.27 7.77 41.83
CA THR A 101 -27.60 6.78 42.70
C THR A 101 -28.39 6.72 44.01
N VAL A 102 -28.54 5.53 44.61
CA VAL A 102 -28.49 5.32 46.08
C VAL A 102 -28.49 3.81 46.40
N THR A 103 -28.03 3.51 47.60
CA THR A 103 -27.61 2.23 48.21
C THR A 103 -28.58 1.05 48.14
N ALA A 104 -28.02 -0.14 48.41
CA ALA A 104 -28.75 -1.37 48.73
C ALA A 104 -29.06 -1.47 50.24
N ASP A 105 -30.02 -2.33 50.57
CA ASP A 105 -30.13 -3.02 51.86
C ASP A 105 -30.02 -4.53 51.66
N ASN A 106 -29.50 -5.22 52.68
CA ASN A 106 -29.61 -6.68 52.82
C ASN A 106 -30.85 -7.00 53.67
N ASP A 107 -31.36 -8.24 53.59
CA ASP A 107 -31.31 -9.17 54.74
C ASP A 107 -32.04 -10.50 54.47
N LEU A 108 -31.51 -11.57 55.10
CA LEU A 108 -32.21 -12.80 55.56
C LEU A 108 -32.95 -13.68 54.51
N GLU A 109 -33.11 -14.99 54.64
CA GLU A 109 -32.43 -16.03 55.46
C GLU A 109 -32.50 -17.37 54.66
N LYS A 110 -32.12 -18.51 55.26
CA LYS A 110 -32.25 -19.86 54.67
C LYS A 110 -33.71 -20.31 54.61
N ASP A 111 -34.02 -21.24 53.69
CA ASP A 111 -34.53 -22.58 54.06
C ASP A 111 -34.64 -23.52 52.84
N ASP A 112 -35.20 -24.72 53.04
CA ASP A 112 -34.84 -25.96 52.33
C ASP A 112 -35.78 -26.44 51.20
N ALA A 113 -35.16 -27.19 50.27
CA ALA A 113 -35.66 -28.39 49.58
C ALA A 113 -36.76 -28.38 48.46
N THR A 114 -36.70 -29.48 47.70
CA THR A 114 -37.75 -30.20 46.91
C THR A 114 -38.28 -29.67 45.55
N SER A 115 -37.72 -30.28 44.48
CA SER A 115 -38.43 -31.15 43.50
C SER A 115 -39.70 -30.66 42.78
N TYR A 116 -39.64 -30.52 41.44
CA TYR A 116 -40.16 -31.55 40.50
C TYR A 116 -39.85 -31.22 39.02
N TYR A 117 -39.62 -32.25 38.19
CA TYR A 117 -39.62 -32.18 36.72
C TYR A 117 -40.68 -33.15 36.17
N PRO A 118 -41.59 -32.72 35.27
CA PRO A 118 -42.45 -33.65 34.53
C PRO A 118 -41.72 -34.21 33.31
N SER A 119 -41.78 -35.53 33.14
CA SER A 119 -41.22 -36.23 31.99
C SER A 119 -42.24 -36.42 30.87
N GLN A 120 -41.83 -36.26 29.61
CA GLN A 120 -42.35 -37.10 28.53
C GLN A 120 -41.22 -37.61 27.64
N ARG A 121 -41.31 -38.90 27.29
CA ARG A 121 -40.41 -39.61 26.39
C ARG A 121 -41.27 -40.59 25.59
N ASN A 122 -41.20 -40.51 24.26
CA ASN A 122 -41.54 -41.53 23.28
C ASN A 122 -41.30 -40.92 21.89
N SER A 123 -41.05 -41.66 20.82
CA SER A 123 -40.44 -42.98 20.62
C SER A 123 -40.39 -43.17 19.10
N ILE A 124 -39.25 -43.56 18.53
CA ILE A 124 -39.08 -44.29 17.26
C ILE A 124 -37.58 -44.46 17.04
N SER A 125 -37.13 -45.70 16.90
CA SER A 125 -35.74 -46.03 16.59
C SER A 125 -35.67 -47.34 15.81
N SER A 126 -35.50 -47.25 14.50
CA SER A 126 -35.19 -48.36 13.62
C SER A 126 -34.41 -47.86 12.38
N ILE A 127 -33.75 -48.78 11.66
CA ILE A 127 -33.03 -48.55 10.40
C ILE A 127 -31.75 -47.67 10.50
N ILE A 128 -30.68 -48.20 11.13
CA ILE A 128 -29.28 -47.94 10.72
C ILE A 128 -28.49 -49.27 10.78
N PRO A 129 -27.75 -49.67 9.73
CA PRO A 129 -27.02 -50.95 9.68
C PRO A 129 -25.69 -50.96 10.49
N PRO A 130 -25.08 -52.14 10.75
CA PRO A 130 -24.02 -52.31 11.75
C PRO A 130 -22.72 -51.51 11.53
N ALA A 131 -22.39 -51.14 10.30
CA ALA A 131 -21.10 -50.51 9.94
C ALA A 131 -20.93 -49.05 10.41
N ALA A 132 -21.96 -48.43 11.00
CA ALA A 132 -21.97 -47.02 11.38
C ALA A 132 -21.60 -46.74 12.87
N ARG A 133 -21.19 -47.75 13.64
CA ARG A 133 -21.01 -47.60 15.11
C ARG A 133 -19.70 -46.96 15.56
N ASP A 134 -18.62 -47.05 14.78
CA ASP A 134 -17.31 -46.53 15.21
C ASP A 134 -17.11 -45.02 15.00
N PHE A 135 -18.01 -44.34 14.28
CA PHE A 135 -17.92 -42.89 14.04
C PHE A 135 -18.53 -42.02 15.15
N PHE A 136 -19.17 -42.61 16.17
CA PHE A 136 -19.75 -41.89 17.31
C PHE A 136 -19.23 -42.42 18.66
N LYS A 137 -17.94 -42.17 18.94
CA LYS A 137 -17.43 -42.20 20.32
C LYS A 137 -17.64 -40.83 20.98
N PRO A 138 -18.39 -40.72 22.09
CA PRO A 138 -18.44 -39.49 22.86
C PRO A 138 -17.07 -39.21 23.48
N TYR A 139 -16.70 -37.92 23.61
CA TYR A 139 -15.51 -37.52 24.37
C TYR A 139 -15.66 -37.99 25.84
N PRO A 140 -14.58 -38.46 26.50
CA PRO A 140 -14.62 -38.77 27.92
C PRO A 140 -14.91 -37.51 28.73
N ALA A 141 -15.83 -37.61 29.69
CA ALA A 141 -16.21 -36.49 30.54
C ALA A 141 -15.02 -35.98 31.36
N PHE A 142 -14.86 -34.66 31.41
CA PHE A 142 -13.72 -34.01 32.08
C PHE A 142 -13.88 -34.12 33.61
N GLN A 143 -13.18 -35.07 34.24
CA GLN A 143 -13.14 -35.16 35.70
C GLN A 143 -12.42 -33.94 36.29
N PRO A 144 -12.97 -33.29 37.33
CA PRO A 144 -12.25 -32.24 38.05
C PRO A 144 -11.13 -32.87 38.89
N ARG A 145 -9.92 -32.97 38.33
CA ARG A 145 -8.72 -33.30 39.12
C ARG A 145 -8.52 -32.20 40.17
N ARG A 146 -8.42 -32.61 41.44
CA ARG A 146 -8.02 -31.74 42.55
C ARG A 146 -6.75 -30.96 42.16
N THR A 147 -6.80 -29.64 42.20
CA THR A 147 -5.60 -28.81 42.16
C THR A 147 -4.80 -29.04 43.44
N THR A 148 -3.54 -29.44 43.27
CA THR A 148 -2.60 -29.52 44.40
C THR A 148 -2.32 -28.11 44.88
N VAL A 149 -2.69 -27.80 46.12
CA VAL A 149 -2.35 -26.53 46.75
C VAL A 149 -0.85 -26.51 47.00
N TRP A 150 -0.14 -25.55 46.43
CA TRP A 150 1.23 -25.25 46.83
C TRP A 150 1.18 -24.62 48.23
N GLN A 151 1.65 -25.35 49.24
CA GLN A 151 1.92 -24.75 50.54
C GLN A 151 3.08 -23.76 50.38
N ILE A 152 2.76 -22.47 50.34
CA ILE A 152 3.75 -21.43 50.55
C ILE A 152 4.13 -21.47 52.04
N SER A 153 5.42 -21.66 52.30
CA SER A 153 5.97 -21.62 53.66
C SER A 153 5.71 -20.25 54.28
N SER A 154 5.03 -20.20 55.42
CA SER A 154 4.82 -18.96 56.16
C SER A 154 6.12 -18.51 56.83
N ASN A 155 6.79 -17.53 56.24
CA ASN A 155 7.80 -16.69 56.89
C ASN A 155 8.04 -15.43 56.02
N GLU A 156 7.26 -14.39 56.28
CA GLU A 156 7.61 -12.95 56.25
C GLU A 156 6.31 -12.14 56.41
N ASP A 157 6.39 -11.00 57.11
CA ASP A 157 5.22 -10.36 57.73
C ASP A 157 4.33 -9.57 56.75
N ILE A 158 3.02 -9.73 56.90
CA ILE A 158 2.00 -8.92 56.21
C ILE A 158 1.47 -7.87 57.20
N PRO A 159 1.47 -6.56 56.87
CA PRO A 159 0.97 -5.52 57.77
C PRO A 159 -0.51 -5.69 58.15
N THR A 160 -0.82 -5.42 59.42
CA THR A 160 -2.18 -5.44 59.96
C THR A 160 -3.03 -4.30 59.38
N GLY A 161 -4.20 -4.62 58.83
CA GLY A 161 -5.22 -3.62 58.48
C GLY A 161 -5.90 -3.02 59.71
N TYR A 162 -6.33 -1.76 59.60
CA TYR A 162 -7.19 -1.11 60.58
C TYR A 162 -8.67 -1.45 60.32
N GLU A 163 -9.45 -1.64 61.38
CA GLU A 163 -10.91 -1.72 61.29
C GLU A 163 -11.54 -0.31 61.19
N SER A 164 -12.59 -0.22 60.38
CA SER A 164 -13.48 0.96 60.28
C SER A 164 -14.86 0.57 60.78
N ASP A 165 -15.48 1.41 61.62
CA ASP A 165 -16.62 1.08 62.50
C ASP A 165 -17.91 0.61 61.78
N ASP A 166 -18.03 0.83 60.46
CA ASP A 166 -19.25 0.55 59.67
C ASP A 166 -19.44 -0.93 59.25
N GLY A 167 -18.86 -1.89 59.99
CA GLY A 167 -19.16 -3.34 59.94
C GLY A 167 -18.90 -4.10 58.62
N LYS A 168 -18.57 -3.42 57.52
CA LYS A 168 -18.44 -3.99 56.17
C LYS A 168 -16.99 -4.35 55.87
N LYS A 169 -16.69 -5.65 55.83
CA LYS A 169 -15.37 -6.18 55.40
C LYS A 169 -15.11 -5.86 53.92
N SER A 170 -14.47 -4.72 53.70
CA SER A 170 -14.02 -4.27 52.38
C SER A 170 -12.76 -5.04 51.99
N TYR A 171 -12.94 -6.13 51.25
CA TYR A 171 -11.83 -6.87 50.63
C TYR A 171 -11.25 -6.04 49.49
N GLU A 172 -10.33 -5.12 49.80
CA GLU A 172 -9.52 -4.49 48.77
C GLU A 172 -8.68 -5.58 48.10
N PHE A 173 -9.08 -5.97 46.89
CA PHE A 173 -8.30 -6.86 46.04
C PHE A 173 -7.00 -6.13 45.73
N ALA A 174 -5.93 -6.46 46.45
CA ALA A 174 -4.59 -5.98 46.18
C ALA A 174 -4.24 -6.31 44.73
N VAL A 175 -4.39 -5.32 43.85
CA VAL A 175 -4.04 -5.45 42.43
C VAL A 175 -2.56 -5.83 42.41
N PRO A 176 -2.19 -7.02 41.88
CA PRO A 176 -0.80 -7.47 41.92
C PRO A 176 0.05 -6.38 41.26
N PRO A 177 1.06 -5.83 41.96
CA PRO A 177 1.59 -4.50 41.71
C PRO A 177 1.92 -4.35 40.24
N ALA A 178 1.17 -3.46 39.58
CA ALA A 178 0.93 -3.51 38.14
C ALA A 178 2.26 -3.62 37.38
N THR A 179 2.55 -4.85 36.90
CA THR A 179 3.88 -5.32 36.45
C THR A 179 4.70 -4.15 35.91
N PRO A 180 5.71 -3.67 36.67
CA PRO A 180 6.13 -2.27 36.68
C PRO A 180 6.30 -1.80 35.25
N GLN A 181 5.41 -0.88 34.83
CA GLN A 181 5.09 -0.64 33.43
C GLN A 181 6.30 -0.02 32.73
N GLN A 182 7.23 -0.90 32.30
CA GLN A 182 8.67 -0.59 32.31
C GLN A 182 8.95 0.69 31.56
N THR A 183 9.29 1.74 32.33
CA THR A 183 9.67 3.04 31.81
C THR A 183 10.88 2.83 30.93
N SER A 184 10.64 3.00 29.64
CA SER A 184 11.68 2.83 28.64
C SER A 184 12.65 4.01 28.76
N GLY A 185 13.86 3.89 28.23
CA GLY A 185 14.81 5.02 28.13
C GLY A 185 14.35 6.17 27.22
N PHE A 186 13.05 6.25 26.93
CA PHE A 186 12.36 7.27 26.16
C PHE A 186 11.44 8.15 27.02
N ASP A 187 11.05 7.73 28.23
CA ASP A 187 10.14 8.50 29.10
C ASP A 187 10.84 9.76 29.68
N ASP A 188 12.14 9.67 30.00
CA ASP A 188 12.99 10.81 30.40
C ASP A 188 13.51 11.64 29.20
N MET A 189 13.07 11.36 27.98
CA MET A 189 13.70 11.97 26.80
C MET A 189 13.26 13.44 26.63
N PRO A 190 14.21 14.41 26.52
CA PRO A 190 13.84 15.81 26.38
C PRO A 190 13.05 16.05 25.08
N ARG A 191 11.99 16.87 25.15
CA ARG A 191 10.98 17.06 24.08
C ARG A 191 11.54 17.34 22.68
N TRP A 192 12.71 17.96 22.59
CA TRP A 192 13.40 18.16 21.30
C TRP A 192 13.85 16.85 20.66
N ARG A 193 14.36 15.88 21.43
CA ARG A 193 14.69 14.54 20.92
C ARG A 193 13.45 13.72 20.60
N GLU A 194 12.39 13.80 21.42
CA GLU A 194 11.08 13.18 21.10
C GLU A 194 10.56 13.67 19.73
N SER A 195 10.71 14.97 19.47
CA SER A 195 10.31 15.60 18.21
C SER A 195 11.23 15.21 17.05
N LEU A 196 12.56 15.22 17.21
CA LEU A 196 13.49 14.76 16.18
C LEU A 196 13.33 13.26 15.85
N PHE A 197 13.02 12.43 16.85
CA PHE A 197 12.73 11.00 16.68
C PHE A 197 11.50 10.80 15.79
N LEU A 198 10.41 11.51 16.09
CA LEU A 198 9.19 11.50 15.28
C LEU A 198 9.45 12.02 13.85
N VAL A 199 10.19 13.12 13.71
CA VAL A 199 10.57 13.69 12.40
C VAL A 199 11.37 12.69 11.58
N ASN A 200 12.41 12.05 12.14
CA ASN A 200 13.24 11.10 11.40
C ASN A 200 12.43 9.88 10.89
N ILE A 201 11.52 9.36 11.72
CA ILE A 201 10.66 8.23 11.32
C ILE A 201 9.57 8.65 10.33
N CYS A 202 8.98 9.84 10.47
CA CYS A 202 8.06 10.39 9.48
C CYS A 202 8.75 10.67 8.13
N LEU A 203 9.99 11.16 8.15
CA LEU A 203 10.82 11.34 6.96
C LEU A 203 11.16 10.00 6.30
N ALA A 204 11.28 8.90 7.03
CA ALA A 204 11.47 7.58 6.43
C ALA A 204 10.27 7.18 5.53
N GLN A 205 9.03 7.41 5.95
CA GLN A 205 7.86 7.16 5.09
C GLN A 205 7.78 8.16 3.93
N LEU A 206 8.10 9.43 4.17
CA LEU A 206 8.14 10.48 3.14
C LEU A 206 9.13 10.10 2.03
N PHE A 207 10.37 9.77 2.42
CA PHE A 207 11.44 9.38 1.50
C PHE A 207 11.13 8.05 0.79
N SER A 208 10.46 7.11 1.46
CA SER A 208 10.04 5.84 0.87
C SER A 208 9.08 6.02 -0.31
N LEU A 209 8.12 6.97 -0.23
CA LEU A 209 7.23 7.24 -1.37
C LEU A 209 7.78 8.31 -2.34
N ALA A 210 8.66 9.20 -1.89
CA ALA A 210 9.39 10.11 -2.78
C ALA A 210 10.35 9.33 -3.70
N GLY A 211 11.02 8.30 -3.17
CA GLY A 211 11.83 7.38 -3.97
C GLY A 211 11.01 6.53 -4.95
N LEU A 212 9.70 6.35 -4.73
CA LEU A 212 8.83 5.72 -5.73
C LEU A 212 8.63 6.67 -6.93
N SER A 213 8.25 7.92 -6.67
CA SER A 213 7.97 8.90 -7.73
C SER A 213 9.21 9.49 -8.42
N GLN A 214 10.41 9.33 -7.85
CA GLN A 214 11.70 9.80 -8.42
C GLN A 214 11.93 9.44 -9.89
N SER A 215 11.49 8.27 -10.36
CA SER A 215 11.59 7.84 -11.76
C SER A 215 10.34 8.11 -12.60
N LEU A 216 9.21 8.38 -11.93
CA LEU A 216 7.90 8.51 -12.56
C LEU A 216 7.66 9.91 -13.12
N ALA A 217 8.11 10.95 -12.42
CA ALA A 217 7.95 12.33 -12.87
C ALA A 217 8.96 12.77 -13.95
N PRO A 218 10.23 12.37 -13.94
CA PRO A 218 11.16 12.64 -15.04
C PRO A 218 11.17 11.53 -16.10
N LEU A 219 10.13 10.69 -16.18
CA LEU A 219 10.13 9.43 -16.94
C LEU A 219 10.57 9.60 -18.40
N LEU A 220 9.97 10.55 -19.13
CA LEU A 220 10.32 10.82 -20.53
C LEU A 220 11.70 11.48 -20.70
N VAL A 221 12.16 12.24 -19.70
CA VAL A 221 13.49 12.86 -19.72
C VAL A 221 14.56 11.77 -19.62
N ILE A 222 14.40 10.84 -18.66
CA ILE A 222 15.27 9.67 -18.49
C ILE A 222 15.22 8.76 -19.72
N ALA A 223 14.03 8.46 -20.24
CA ALA A 223 13.87 7.62 -21.42
C ALA A 223 14.55 8.24 -22.66
N LYS A 224 14.43 9.56 -22.87
CA LYS A 224 15.09 10.28 -23.96
C LYS A 224 16.61 10.28 -23.83
N ASP A 225 17.14 10.48 -22.62
CA ASP A 225 18.59 10.46 -22.33
C ASP A 225 19.21 9.07 -22.59
N PHE A 226 18.43 8.00 -22.40
CA PHE A 226 18.82 6.62 -22.71
C PHE A 226 18.41 6.11 -24.11
N HIS A 227 17.82 6.97 -24.96
CA HIS A 227 17.26 6.57 -26.27
C HIS A 227 16.26 5.39 -26.21
N VAL A 228 15.45 5.33 -25.16
CA VAL A 228 14.44 4.28 -24.93
C VAL A 228 13.09 4.71 -25.49
N GLU A 229 12.65 4.04 -26.55
CA GLU A 229 11.29 4.20 -27.13
C GLU A 229 10.29 3.18 -26.57
N ASN A 230 10.76 2.07 -25.99
CA ASN A 230 9.91 0.98 -25.50
C ASN A 230 9.25 1.32 -24.15
N MET A 231 7.93 1.49 -24.14
CA MET A 231 7.17 1.87 -22.94
C MET A 231 7.17 0.80 -21.83
N GLY A 232 7.39 -0.47 -22.15
CA GLY A 232 7.63 -1.52 -21.14
C GLY A 232 8.96 -1.30 -20.40
N GLN A 233 9.99 -0.83 -21.11
CA GLN A 233 11.28 -0.49 -20.51
C GLN A 233 11.22 0.79 -19.68
N MET A 234 10.34 1.74 -20.03
CA MET A 234 10.03 2.90 -19.18
C MET A 234 9.34 2.48 -17.87
N ALA A 235 8.36 1.56 -17.94
CA ALA A 235 7.64 1.07 -16.77
C ALA A 235 8.57 0.45 -15.72
N TRP A 236 9.59 -0.29 -16.18
CA TRP A 236 10.64 -0.90 -15.36
C TRP A 236 11.34 0.09 -14.40
N PHE A 237 11.60 1.33 -14.82
CA PHE A 237 12.28 2.34 -14.00
C PHE A 237 11.54 2.62 -12.68
N THR A 238 10.22 2.43 -12.66
CA THR A 238 9.37 2.61 -11.46
C THR A 238 8.96 1.27 -10.85
N ALA A 239 8.70 0.24 -11.66
CA ALA A 239 8.31 -1.09 -11.18
C ALA A 239 9.38 -1.77 -10.30
N ALA A 240 10.66 -1.68 -10.69
CA ALA A 240 11.76 -2.35 -9.99
C ALA A 240 11.86 -1.97 -8.50
N TYR A 241 11.64 -0.69 -8.19
CA TYR A 241 11.67 -0.16 -6.82
C TYR A 241 10.52 -0.71 -5.96
N SER A 242 9.30 -0.70 -6.49
CA SER A 242 8.11 -1.19 -5.78
C SER A 242 8.12 -2.72 -5.61
N MET A 243 8.69 -3.45 -6.57
CA MET A 243 8.90 -4.90 -6.51
C MET A 243 9.72 -5.30 -5.28
N THR A 244 10.93 -4.75 -5.13
CA THR A 244 11.84 -5.11 -4.03
C THR A 244 11.39 -4.50 -2.71
N LEU A 245 10.80 -3.29 -2.73
CA LEU A 245 10.15 -2.72 -1.56
C LEU A 245 9.09 -3.68 -1.01
N GLY A 246 8.21 -4.20 -1.87
CA GLY A 246 7.25 -5.25 -1.50
C GLY A 246 7.95 -6.49 -0.93
N ALA A 247 8.84 -7.13 -1.71
CA ALA A 247 9.43 -8.42 -1.36
C ALA A 247 10.23 -8.42 -0.04
N PHE A 248 10.93 -7.33 0.29
CA PHE A 248 11.83 -7.28 1.45
C PHE A 248 11.17 -6.82 2.77
N ILE A 249 9.94 -6.29 2.80
CA ILE A 249 9.29 -5.79 4.03
C ILE A 249 9.17 -6.87 5.12
N LEU A 250 8.81 -8.10 4.78
CA LEU A 250 8.66 -9.21 5.74
C LEU A 250 9.99 -9.58 6.43
N PRO A 251 11.06 -9.96 5.70
CA PRO A 251 12.34 -10.26 6.34
C PRO A 251 12.94 -9.02 7.02
N ALA A 252 12.77 -7.80 6.48
CA ALA A 252 13.24 -6.58 7.11
C ALA A 252 12.66 -6.31 8.51
N GLY A 253 11.36 -6.59 8.71
CA GLY A 253 10.74 -6.53 10.02
C GLY A 253 11.33 -7.57 10.98
N ARG A 254 11.50 -8.81 10.51
CA ARG A 254 12.04 -9.92 11.32
C ARG A 254 13.52 -9.74 11.69
N LEU A 255 14.34 -9.21 10.78
CA LEU A 255 15.71 -8.75 11.07
C LEU A 255 15.71 -7.69 12.18
N GLY A 256 14.73 -6.78 12.15
CA GLY A 256 14.52 -5.77 13.18
C GLY A 256 14.29 -6.33 14.57
N ASP A 257 13.38 -7.32 14.68
CA ASP A 257 13.10 -8.00 15.95
C ASP A 257 14.33 -8.70 16.52
N MET A 258 15.18 -9.28 15.65
CA MET A 258 16.34 -10.09 16.07
C MET A 258 17.61 -9.29 16.34
N PHE A 259 17.91 -8.26 15.53
CA PHE A 259 19.17 -7.51 15.61
C PHE A 259 19.03 -6.11 16.26
N GLY A 260 17.80 -5.66 16.48
CA GLY A 260 17.43 -4.35 17.02
C GLY A 260 16.97 -3.39 15.92
N HIS A 261 15.77 -2.80 16.06
CA HIS A 261 15.19 -1.94 15.03
C HIS A 261 16.06 -0.71 14.75
N LYS A 262 16.73 -0.10 15.74
CA LYS A 262 17.64 1.03 15.48
C LYS A 262 18.74 0.63 14.50
N ARG A 263 19.33 -0.56 14.65
CA ARG A 263 20.42 -1.03 13.77
C ARG A 263 19.93 -1.24 12.34
N ILE A 264 18.82 -1.95 12.17
CA ILE A 264 18.26 -2.24 10.84
C ILE A 264 17.75 -0.96 10.15
N PHE A 265 17.18 -0.01 10.91
CA PHE A 265 16.73 1.27 10.39
C PHE A 265 17.90 2.18 9.94
N ILE A 266 19.03 2.18 10.66
CA ILE A 266 20.28 2.85 10.22
C ILE A 266 20.85 2.18 8.96
N ILE A 267 20.87 0.85 8.90
CA ILE A 267 21.31 0.10 7.70
C ILE A 267 20.39 0.44 6.51
N GLY A 268 19.07 0.58 6.73
CA GLY A 268 18.11 1.01 5.72
C GLY A 268 18.41 2.38 5.13
N TRP A 269 18.72 3.37 5.98
CA TRP A 269 19.13 4.71 5.52
C TRP A 269 20.45 4.69 4.74
N LEU A 270 21.47 3.96 5.22
CA LEU A 270 22.76 3.85 4.52
C LEU A 270 22.63 3.12 3.18
N TRP A 271 21.85 2.04 3.13
CA TRP A 271 21.58 1.29 1.91
C TRP A 271 20.83 2.15 0.89
N PHE A 272 19.80 2.88 1.33
CA PHE A 272 19.07 3.82 0.48
C PHE A 272 19.98 4.94 -0.03
N ALA A 273 20.89 5.47 0.81
CA ALA A 273 21.87 6.47 0.41
C ALA A 273 22.82 5.95 -0.69
N VAL A 274 23.45 4.79 -0.48
CA VAL A 274 24.38 4.18 -1.43
C VAL A 274 23.72 3.88 -2.77
N TRP A 275 22.55 3.22 -2.78
CA TRP A 275 21.88 2.88 -4.03
C TRP A 275 21.20 4.06 -4.71
N SER A 276 20.85 5.13 -3.99
CA SER A 276 20.51 6.42 -4.61
C SER A 276 21.74 7.05 -5.29
N MET A 277 22.91 7.02 -4.65
CA MET A 277 24.14 7.55 -5.24
C MET A 277 24.51 6.81 -6.53
N ILE A 278 24.46 5.48 -6.52
CA ILE A 278 24.74 4.65 -7.71
C ILE A 278 23.66 4.83 -8.78
N SER A 279 22.37 4.97 -8.41
CA SER A 279 21.30 5.31 -9.38
C SER A 279 21.59 6.61 -10.13
N GLY A 280 22.15 7.62 -9.45
CA GLY A 280 22.58 8.87 -10.11
C GLY A 280 23.74 8.68 -11.10
N PHE A 281 24.58 7.64 -10.96
CA PHE A 281 25.62 7.32 -11.95
C PHE A 281 25.14 6.43 -13.11
N SER A 282 23.86 6.03 -13.13
CA SER A 282 23.35 5.12 -14.16
C SER A 282 23.32 5.70 -15.58
N TYR A 283 23.47 7.03 -15.76
CA TYR A 283 23.70 7.64 -17.08
C TYR A 283 24.92 7.05 -17.81
N LEU A 284 25.90 6.49 -17.08
CA LEU A 284 27.07 5.80 -17.63
C LEU A 284 26.81 4.34 -18.05
N GLY A 285 25.77 3.70 -17.51
CA GLY A 285 25.50 2.27 -17.67
C GLY A 285 24.16 1.93 -18.34
N GLY A 286 23.42 2.95 -18.78
CA GLY A 286 22.18 2.76 -19.54
C GLY A 286 20.95 2.36 -18.72
N PRO A 287 19.82 2.10 -19.39
CA PRO A 287 18.53 1.87 -18.76
C PRO A 287 18.49 0.59 -17.90
N ILE A 288 19.29 -0.43 -18.25
CA ILE A 288 19.39 -1.66 -17.48
C ILE A 288 20.09 -1.39 -16.13
N MET A 289 21.16 -0.57 -16.12
CA MET A 289 21.81 -0.17 -14.87
C MET A 289 20.85 0.64 -13.99
N LEU A 290 20.06 1.57 -14.57
CA LEU A 290 19.05 2.29 -13.79
C LEU A 290 18.04 1.31 -13.16
N SER A 291 17.40 0.44 -13.93
CA SER A 291 16.42 -0.52 -13.40
C SER A 291 16.99 -1.43 -12.31
N ALA A 292 18.22 -1.92 -12.48
CA ALA A 292 18.91 -2.71 -11.45
C ALA A 292 19.17 -1.88 -10.17
N CYS A 293 19.65 -0.64 -10.31
CA CYS A 293 19.89 0.25 -9.17
C CYS A 293 18.58 0.64 -8.46
N ARG A 294 17.49 0.90 -9.19
CA ARG A 294 16.14 1.14 -8.65
C ARG A 294 15.62 -0.05 -7.86
N GLY A 295 15.83 -1.27 -8.36
CA GLY A 295 15.56 -2.52 -7.63
C GLY A 295 16.33 -2.60 -6.32
N MET A 296 17.65 -2.36 -6.34
CA MET A 296 18.45 -2.38 -5.11
C MET A 296 18.08 -1.23 -4.15
N GLN A 297 17.73 -0.06 -4.67
CA GLN A 297 17.32 1.12 -3.91
C GLN A 297 16.05 0.85 -3.07
N GLY A 298 15.06 0.13 -3.61
CA GLY A 298 13.80 -0.20 -2.92
C GLY A 298 13.94 -1.04 -1.64
N ILE A 299 15.06 -1.75 -1.48
CA ILE A 299 15.38 -2.53 -0.27
C ILE A 299 15.63 -1.61 0.94
N GLY A 300 16.16 -0.39 0.73
CA GLY A 300 16.38 0.58 1.81
C GLY A 300 15.08 1.00 2.52
N PRO A 301 14.08 1.51 1.78
CA PRO A 301 12.70 1.69 2.24
C PRO A 301 12.08 0.46 2.90
N ALA A 302 12.33 -0.76 2.40
CA ALA A 302 11.83 -1.99 3.01
C ALA A 302 12.44 -2.25 4.41
N LEU A 303 13.71 -1.89 4.61
CA LEU A 303 14.38 -1.89 5.91
C LEU A 303 13.86 -0.77 6.82
N LEU A 304 13.48 0.38 6.27
CA LEU A 304 13.01 1.55 7.02
C LEU A 304 11.58 1.41 7.54
N VAL A 305 10.60 1.17 6.67
CA VAL A 305 9.15 1.29 6.99
C VAL A 305 8.70 0.43 8.18
N PRO A 306 8.88 -0.90 8.21
CA PRO A 306 8.43 -1.74 9.34
C PRO A 306 9.19 -1.43 10.62
N ASN A 307 10.50 -1.13 10.53
CA ASN A 307 11.32 -0.80 11.70
C ASN A 307 10.95 0.57 12.30
N GLY A 308 10.58 1.56 11.48
CA GLY A 308 10.07 2.85 11.95
C GLY A 308 8.74 2.72 12.73
N ILE A 309 7.79 1.93 12.21
CA ILE A 309 6.53 1.62 12.91
C ILE A 309 6.81 0.91 14.24
N ALA A 310 7.74 -0.05 14.25
CA ALA A 310 8.10 -0.80 15.45
C ALA A 310 8.85 0.07 16.49
N LEU A 311 9.70 1.00 16.06
CA LEU A 311 10.33 2.02 16.92
C LEU A 311 9.27 2.91 17.57
N ILE A 312 8.33 3.49 16.82
CA ILE A 312 7.17 4.22 17.37
C ILE A 312 6.41 3.33 18.38
N GLY A 313 6.28 2.04 18.08
CA GLY A 313 5.60 1.06 18.93
C GLY A 313 6.35 0.59 20.18
N ARG A 314 7.66 0.86 20.29
CA ARG A 314 8.48 0.65 21.50
C ARG A 314 8.62 1.93 22.31
N THR A 315 8.72 3.08 21.65
CA THR A 315 8.91 4.41 22.27
C THR A 315 7.65 4.94 22.95
N PHE A 316 6.47 4.77 22.35
CA PHE A 316 5.24 5.37 22.88
C PHE A 316 4.32 4.33 23.53
N PRO A 317 3.86 4.58 24.78
CA PRO A 317 2.88 3.72 25.42
C PRO A 317 1.55 3.70 24.64
N ILE A 318 0.76 2.65 24.85
CA ILE A 318 -0.53 2.46 24.18
C ILE A 318 -1.47 3.59 24.60
N GLY A 319 -1.84 4.44 23.64
CA GLY A 319 -2.70 5.61 23.89
C GLY A 319 -2.58 6.67 22.81
N MET A 320 -3.08 7.88 23.12
CA MET A 320 -3.24 8.97 22.16
C MET A 320 -1.92 9.47 21.54
N LYS A 321 -0.79 9.47 22.28
CA LYS A 321 0.54 9.82 21.72
C LYS A 321 0.91 8.87 20.57
N ARG A 322 0.91 7.56 20.82
CA ARG A 322 1.20 6.52 19.83
C ARG A 322 0.26 6.56 18.63
N ALA A 323 -1.05 6.76 18.87
CA ALA A 323 -2.02 6.88 17.79
C ALA A 323 -1.75 8.09 16.87
N LYS A 324 -1.40 9.25 17.45
CA LYS A 324 -0.99 10.44 16.68
C LYS A 324 0.31 10.22 15.92
N ALA A 325 1.31 9.56 16.52
CA ALA A 325 2.57 9.24 15.86
C ALA A 325 2.38 8.33 14.62
N ILE A 326 1.58 7.27 14.75
CA ILE A 326 1.25 6.35 13.64
C ILE A 326 0.44 7.07 12.55
N ALA A 327 -0.50 7.95 12.93
CA ALA A 327 -1.28 8.74 11.97
C ALA A 327 -0.41 9.75 11.19
N ALA A 328 0.53 10.43 11.87
CA ALA A 328 1.48 11.33 11.24
C ALA A 328 2.40 10.58 10.26
N PHE A 329 2.95 9.44 10.69
CA PHE A 329 3.75 8.56 9.83
C PHE A 329 2.98 8.15 8.56
N GLY A 330 1.73 7.68 8.68
CA GLY A 330 0.88 7.34 7.54
C GLY A 330 0.63 8.54 6.61
N GLY A 331 0.31 9.70 7.18
CA GLY A 331 0.08 10.95 6.42
C GLY A 331 1.32 11.44 5.65
N CYS A 332 2.54 11.08 6.08
CA CYS A 332 3.76 11.39 5.34
C CYS A 332 3.91 10.61 4.02
N GLY A 333 3.16 9.53 3.79
CA GLY A 333 3.18 8.79 2.52
C GLY A 333 2.75 9.65 1.32
N PRO A 334 1.50 10.14 1.25
CA PRO A 334 1.03 10.99 0.14
C PRO A 334 1.85 12.26 -0.06
N VAL A 335 2.29 12.88 1.05
CA VAL A 335 3.19 14.04 1.04
C VAL A 335 4.54 13.66 0.40
N GLY A 336 5.09 12.49 0.75
CA GLY A 336 6.30 11.94 0.15
C GLY A 336 6.18 11.70 -1.35
N MET A 337 5.09 11.08 -1.80
CA MET A 337 4.89 10.83 -3.22
C MET A 337 4.84 12.14 -4.02
N ALA A 338 4.04 13.12 -3.57
CA ALA A 338 3.90 14.40 -4.25
C ALA A 338 5.16 15.29 -4.17
N THR A 339 5.87 15.31 -3.04
CA THR A 339 7.17 16.02 -2.95
C THR A 339 8.24 15.36 -3.83
N GLY A 340 8.29 14.03 -3.89
CA GLY A 340 9.16 13.30 -4.81
C GLY A 340 8.88 13.64 -6.27
N VAL A 341 7.61 13.75 -6.67
CA VAL A 341 7.20 14.23 -8.00
C VAL A 341 7.73 15.65 -8.23
N VAL A 342 7.44 16.60 -7.34
CA VAL A 342 7.86 18.01 -7.49
C VAL A 342 9.38 18.15 -7.57
N PHE A 343 10.15 17.54 -6.66
CA PHE A 343 11.60 17.65 -6.68
C PHE A 343 12.25 16.94 -7.87
N SER A 344 11.78 15.75 -8.27
CA SER A 344 12.37 15.05 -9.42
C SER A 344 12.06 15.74 -10.75
N SER A 345 10.85 16.30 -10.94
CA SER A 345 10.56 17.19 -12.07
C SER A 345 11.44 18.45 -12.07
N LEU A 346 11.59 19.10 -10.91
CA LEU A 346 12.41 20.32 -10.77
C LEU A 346 13.87 20.07 -11.17
N PHE A 347 14.47 18.97 -10.70
CA PHE A 347 15.84 18.61 -11.07
C PHE A 347 15.97 18.21 -12.54
N ALA A 348 14.96 17.57 -13.13
CA ALA A 348 15.00 17.12 -14.52
C ALA A 348 14.75 18.24 -15.55
N GLU A 349 14.06 19.32 -15.19
CA GLU A 349 13.87 20.50 -16.06
C GLU A 349 14.94 21.57 -15.88
N LEU A 350 15.34 21.88 -14.62
CA LEU A 350 16.19 23.05 -14.34
C LEU A 350 17.68 22.72 -14.14
N LEU A 351 18.03 21.44 -13.95
CA LEU A 351 19.41 20.99 -13.79
C LEU A 351 19.69 19.81 -14.73
N TRP A 352 19.67 18.59 -14.19
CA TRP A 352 19.85 17.33 -14.88
C TRP A 352 19.31 16.21 -13.97
N TRP A 353 18.63 15.22 -14.55
CA TRP A 353 17.86 14.22 -13.79
C TRP A 353 18.66 13.44 -12.70
N PRO A 354 19.98 13.15 -12.83
CA PRO A 354 20.76 12.49 -11.77
C PRO A 354 20.80 13.22 -10.44
N TRP A 355 20.66 14.55 -10.44
CA TRP A 355 20.63 15.35 -9.20
C TRP A 355 19.46 14.96 -8.28
N SER A 356 18.35 14.46 -8.83
CA SER A 356 17.25 13.93 -8.03
C SER A 356 17.69 12.73 -7.16
N PHE A 357 18.54 11.86 -7.70
CA PHE A 357 19.09 10.69 -7.02
C PHE A 357 20.25 11.06 -6.09
N TRP A 358 21.14 11.97 -6.48
CA TRP A 358 22.23 12.43 -5.60
C TRP A 358 21.74 13.26 -4.41
N ALA A 359 20.73 14.13 -4.57
CA ALA A 359 20.12 14.86 -3.46
C ALA A 359 19.47 13.91 -2.45
N MET A 360 18.78 12.87 -2.93
CA MET A 360 18.23 11.78 -2.09
C MET A 360 19.35 11.02 -1.36
N ALA A 361 20.47 10.73 -2.03
CA ALA A 361 21.61 10.05 -1.41
C ALA A 361 22.18 10.86 -0.23
N ILE A 362 22.44 12.15 -0.44
CA ILE A 362 22.95 13.08 0.59
C ILE A 362 21.97 13.16 1.76
N ALA A 363 20.68 13.33 1.48
CA ALA A 363 19.66 13.46 2.53
C ALA A 363 19.46 12.15 3.31
N CYS A 364 19.46 10.98 2.66
CA CYS A 364 19.43 9.68 3.34
C CYS A 364 20.66 9.46 4.26
N PHE A 365 21.85 9.89 3.81
CA PHE A 365 23.07 9.81 4.61
C PHE A 365 23.03 10.72 5.84
N LEU A 366 22.57 11.97 5.69
CA LEU A 366 22.34 12.88 6.82
C LEU A 366 21.28 12.35 7.80
N LEU A 367 20.21 11.71 7.29
CA LEU A 367 19.19 11.09 8.13
C LEU A 367 19.70 9.84 8.86
N SER A 368 20.64 9.08 8.29
CA SER A 368 21.36 8.01 8.99
C SER A 368 22.16 8.56 10.19
N ILE A 369 22.93 9.63 9.99
CA ILE A 369 23.69 10.29 11.06
C ILE A 369 22.75 10.82 12.16
N MET A 370 21.65 11.49 11.77
CA MET A 370 20.61 11.92 12.70
C MET A 370 20.03 10.74 13.50
N THR A 371 19.73 9.61 12.84
CA THR A 371 19.22 8.39 13.49
C THR A 371 20.19 7.86 14.54
N TRP A 372 21.50 7.88 14.26
CA TRP A 372 22.53 7.42 15.19
C TRP A 372 22.54 8.22 16.50
N PHE A 373 22.39 9.54 16.44
CA PHE A 373 22.39 10.41 17.63
C PHE A 373 21.03 10.55 18.34
N VAL A 374 19.92 10.53 17.59
CA VAL A 374 18.59 10.83 18.12
C VAL A 374 17.91 9.60 18.74
N ILE A 375 18.02 8.43 18.12
CA ILE A 375 17.35 7.22 18.61
C ILE A 375 18.21 6.56 19.70
N PRO A 376 17.70 6.27 20.91
CA PRO A 376 18.40 5.46 21.90
C PRO A 376 18.79 4.07 21.38
N PRO A 377 19.87 3.44 21.88
CA PRO A 377 20.12 2.02 21.63
C PRO A 377 18.91 1.15 22.02
N ASP A 378 18.68 0.04 21.31
CA ASP A 378 17.72 -0.99 21.72
C ASP A 378 18.21 -1.68 23.02
N THR A 379 17.90 -1.09 24.18
CA THR A 379 18.27 -1.62 25.51
C THR A 379 17.30 -2.69 26.01
N ALA A 380 16.10 -2.79 25.43
CA ALA A 380 15.09 -3.76 25.81
C ALA A 380 15.23 -5.08 25.01
N ARG A 381 15.32 -6.20 25.75
CA ARG A 381 15.36 -7.59 25.24
C ARG A 381 16.62 -8.00 24.45
N MET A 382 17.77 -7.99 25.14
CA MET A 382 18.84 -8.99 24.90
C MET A 382 18.83 -10.14 25.91
N THR A 383 17.76 -10.26 26.70
CA THR A 383 17.48 -11.41 27.58
C THR A 383 16.52 -12.39 26.87
N PRO A 384 16.99 -13.58 26.45
CA PRO A 384 16.10 -14.65 26.01
C PRO A 384 15.24 -15.10 27.20
N THR A 385 13.92 -14.97 27.10
CA THR A 385 12.99 -15.40 28.17
C THR A 385 13.00 -16.92 28.36
N ASP A 386 13.33 -17.65 27.29
CA ASP A 386 13.79 -19.04 27.31
C ASP A 386 15.15 -19.11 26.61
N GLY A 387 16.04 -20.02 27.02
CA GLY A 387 17.43 -20.10 26.55
C GLY A 387 17.68 -20.46 25.08
N GLN A 388 16.67 -20.35 24.21
CA GLN A 388 16.79 -20.56 22.77
C GLN A 388 17.20 -19.26 22.06
N ARG A 389 18.35 -19.27 21.38
CA ARG A 389 18.72 -18.23 20.42
C ARG A 389 17.64 -18.11 19.35
N GLU A 390 17.17 -16.90 19.08
CA GLU A 390 16.22 -16.66 17.98
C GLU A 390 16.86 -17.11 16.66
N HIS A 391 16.27 -18.10 15.98
CA HIS A 391 16.69 -18.49 14.64
C HIS A 391 15.99 -17.59 13.61
N PHE A 392 16.73 -17.20 12.57
CA PHE A 392 16.19 -16.51 11.40
C PHE A 392 15.83 -17.56 10.35
N ASP A 393 14.65 -17.45 9.73
CA ASP A 393 14.27 -18.39 8.68
C ASP A 393 14.92 -18.00 7.35
N TYR A 394 16.17 -18.43 7.16
CA TYR A 394 16.91 -18.23 5.92
C TYR A 394 16.24 -18.94 4.73
N LEU A 395 15.63 -20.11 4.93
CA LEU A 395 15.02 -20.89 3.85
C LEU A 395 13.71 -20.25 3.39
N GLY A 396 12.84 -19.87 4.33
CA GLY A 396 11.62 -19.09 4.08
C GLY A 396 11.94 -17.75 3.43
N THR A 397 12.94 -17.03 3.95
CA THR A 397 13.38 -15.74 3.35
C THR A 397 13.83 -15.93 1.91
N ILE A 398 14.75 -16.87 1.64
CA ILE A 398 15.32 -17.05 0.30
C ILE A 398 14.26 -17.51 -0.70
N THR A 399 13.45 -18.52 -0.34
CA THR A 399 12.39 -19.05 -1.23
C THR A 399 11.29 -18.02 -1.49
N GLY A 400 10.81 -17.33 -0.45
CA GLY A 400 9.77 -16.31 -0.58
C GLY A 400 10.23 -15.07 -1.35
N VAL A 401 11.39 -14.50 -1.01
CA VAL A 401 11.91 -13.30 -1.69
C VAL A 401 12.28 -13.60 -3.14
N ALA A 402 12.95 -14.72 -3.43
CA ALA A 402 13.27 -15.09 -4.80
C ALA A 402 12.02 -15.45 -5.63
N GLY A 403 11.03 -16.12 -5.03
CA GLY A 403 9.75 -16.41 -5.67
C GLY A 403 8.99 -15.13 -6.08
N LEU A 404 8.86 -14.18 -5.16
CA LEU A 404 8.25 -12.87 -5.41
C LEU A 404 9.01 -12.08 -6.50
N ILE A 405 10.35 -12.02 -6.43
CA ILE A 405 11.16 -11.31 -7.42
C ILE A 405 11.03 -11.96 -8.80
N LEU A 406 11.09 -13.29 -8.93
CA LEU A 406 10.99 -13.96 -10.22
C LEU A 406 9.61 -13.81 -10.88
N ILE A 407 8.52 -13.92 -10.10
CA ILE A 407 7.16 -13.70 -10.61
C ILE A 407 7.02 -12.26 -11.12
N ASN A 408 7.43 -11.28 -10.32
CA ASN A 408 7.25 -9.87 -10.66
C ASN A 408 8.19 -9.42 -11.79
N PHE A 409 9.42 -9.97 -11.86
CA PHE A 409 10.35 -9.77 -12.96
C PHE A 409 9.76 -10.29 -14.28
N ALA A 410 9.28 -11.54 -14.32
CA ALA A 410 8.68 -12.09 -15.53
C ALA A 410 7.48 -11.27 -16.01
N LEU A 411 6.63 -10.78 -15.08
CA LEU A 411 5.48 -9.93 -15.40
C LEU A 411 5.83 -8.52 -15.89
N ASN A 412 6.95 -7.93 -15.47
CA ASN A 412 7.38 -6.60 -15.93
C ASN A 412 8.32 -6.66 -17.15
N GLU A 413 8.99 -7.79 -17.38
CA GLU A 413 9.84 -8.02 -18.55
C GLU A 413 9.05 -8.47 -19.81
N ALA A 414 7.96 -9.22 -19.64
CA ALA A 414 7.12 -9.63 -20.78
C ALA A 414 6.55 -8.45 -21.61
N PRO A 415 6.18 -7.28 -21.02
CA PRO A 415 5.93 -6.04 -21.75
C PRO A 415 7.10 -5.55 -22.63
N VAL A 416 8.35 -5.84 -22.26
CA VAL A 416 9.56 -5.40 -22.98
C VAL A 416 9.85 -6.31 -24.17
N VAL A 417 9.90 -7.63 -23.95
CA VAL A 417 10.40 -8.62 -24.94
C VAL A 417 9.31 -9.46 -25.60
N GLY A 418 8.11 -9.55 -25.00
CA GLY A 418 7.02 -10.42 -25.43
C GLY A 418 7.00 -11.77 -24.70
N TRP A 419 5.82 -12.38 -24.61
CA TRP A 419 5.62 -13.67 -23.93
C TRP A 419 6.17 -14.87 -24.70
N ASP A 420 6.48 -14.69 -25.99
CA ASP A 420 7.06 -15.71 -26.87
C ASP A 420 8.51 -16.07 -26.49
N MET A 421 9.18 -15.21 -25.71
CA MET A 421 10.52 -15.44 -25.20
C MET A 421 10.51 -16.49 -24.08
N VAL A 422 11.02 -17.69 -24.37
CA VAL A 422 10.98 -18.89 -23.50
C VAL A 422 11.40 -18.64 -22.04
N TYR A 423 12.32 -17.69 -21.78
CA TYR A 423 12.74 -17.39 -20.41
C TYR A 423 11.62 -16.76 -19.55
N ILE A 424 10.66 -16.05 -20.14
CA ILE A 424 9.52 -15.43 -19.42
C ILE A 424 8.65 -16.48 -18.70
N PRO A 425 8.02 -17.46 -19.40
CA PRO A 425 7.23 -18.49 -18.72
C PRO A 425 8.08 -19.41 -17.84
N VAL A 426 9.37 -19.60 -18.14
CA VAL A 426 10.29 -20.38 -17.30
C VAL A 426 10.57 -19.66 -15.97
N LEU A 427 10.93 -18.37 -15.97
CA LEU A 427 11.15 -17.61 -14.74
C LEU A 427 9.86 -17.47 -13.93
N LEU A 428 8.71 -17.28 -14.59
CA LEU A 428 7.40 -17.26 -13.93
C LEU A 428 7.06 -18.61 -13.27
N GLY A 429 7.29 -19.72 -13.97
CA GLY A 429 7.10 -21.08 -13.46
C GLY A 429 8.02 -21.41 -12.28
N VAL A 430 9.31 -21.07 -12.38
CA VAL A 430 10.27 -21.21 -11.26
C VAL A 430 9.87 -20.31 -10.09
N GLY A 431 9.39 -19.09 -10.33
CA GLY A 431 8.87 -18.19 -9.30
C GLY A 431 7.67 -18.79 -8.55
N PHE A 432 6.71 -19.38 -9.26
CA PHE A 432 5.59 -20.10 -8.63
C PHE A 432 6.04 -21.36 -7.87
N LEU A 433 7.02 -22.10 -8.39
CA LEU A 433 7.61 -23.26 -7.67
C LEU A 433 8.34 -22.83 -6.39
N LEU A 434 9.05 -21.70 -6.40
CA LEU A 434 9.67 -21.12 -5.20
C LEU A 434 8.63 -20.60 -4.21
N MET A 435 7.51 -20.02 -4.67
CA MET A 435 6.40 -19.66 -3.78
C MET A 435 5.70 -20.89 -3.17
N ALA A 436 5.59 -22.00 -3.91
CA ALA A 436 5.11 -23.27 -3.37
C ALA A 436 6.09 -23.86 -2.34
N ALA A 437 7.40 -23.78 -2.62
CA ALA A 437 8.45 -24.18 -1.69
C ALA A 437 8.45 -23.31 -0.41
N PHE A 438 8.25 -22.00 -0.53
CA PHE A 438 8.08 -21.07 0.59
C PHE A 438 6.90 -21.48 1.48
N VAL A 439 5.73 -21.72 0.89
CA VAL A 439 4.54 -22.18 1.62
C VAL A 439 4.80 -23.54 2.30
N TYR A 440 5.52 -24.46 1.65
CA TYR A 440 5.93 -25.73 2.27
C TYR A 440 6.90 -25.52 3.44
N VAL A 441 7.92 -24.66 3.30
CA VAL A 441 8.89 -24.36 4.36
C VAL A 441 8.19 -23.75 5.57
N GLU A 442 7.42 -22.68 5.38
CA GLU A 442 6.70 -21.97 6.45
C GLU A 442 5.62 -22.85 7.15
N LEU A 443 5.05 -23.83 6.44
CA LEU A 443 4.08 -24.78 7.01
C LEU A 443 4.70 -26.04 7.62
N VAL A 444 5.82 -26.55 7.12
CA VAL A 444 6.33 -27.89 7.49
C VAL A 444 7.70 -27.85 8.17
N VAL A 445 8.60 -26.98 7.70
CA VAL A 445 10.03 -26.99 8.08
C VAL A 445 10.35 -25.92 9.13
N ALA A 446 9.71 -24.75 9.04
CA ALA A 446 10.01 -23.60 9.87
C ALA A 446 9.57 -23.79 11.34
N THR A 447 10.52 -23.71 12.27
CA THR A 447 10.26 -23.70 13.71
C THR A 447 9.79 -22.34 14.22
N ARG A 448 10.18 -21.25 13.53
CA ARG A 448 9.69 -19.88 13.73
C ARG A 448 9.44 -19.21 12.37
N PRO A 449 8.31 -19.52 11.70
CA PRO A 449 7.95 -18.96 10.39
C PRO A 449 7.92 -17.42 10.39
N ILE A 450 8.28 -16.81 9.25
CA ILE A 450 8.19 -15.36 9.01
C ILE A 450 6.72 -14.96 8.87
N VAL A 451 5.94 -15.80 8.19
CA VAL A 451 4.51 -15.64 7.96
C VAL A 451 3.80 -16.81 8.65
N PRO A 452 3.00 -16.58 9.71
CA PRO A 452 2.35 -17.65 10.45
C PRO A 452 1.15 -18.23 9.68
N LEU A 453 1.40 -18.87 8.54
CA LEU A 453 0.41 -19.42 7.60
C LEU A 453 -0.57 -20.40 8.28
N LYS A 454 -0.11 -21.15 9.30
CA LYS A 454 -0.95 -22.04 10.12
C LYS A 454 -2.08 -21.30 10.86
N GLY A 455 -1.90 -20.02 11.16
CA GLY A 455 -2.90 -19.15 11.79
C GLY A 455 -3.59 -18.21 10.81
N LEU A 456 -3.42 -18.41 9.50
CA LEU A 456 -3.93 -17.53 8.45
C LEU A 456 -5.27 -18.05 7.92
N HIS A 457 -6.36 -17.58 8.52
CA HIS A 457 -7.72 -17.98 8.13
C HIS A 457 -8.13 -17.40 6.77
N ARG A 458 -9.21 -17.93 6.16
CA ARG A 458 -9.73 -17.48 4.86
C ARG A 458 -9.90 -15.96 4.78
N ASP A 459 -10.39 -15.35 5.84
CA ASP A 459 -10.62 -13.91 5.94
C ASP A 459 -9.34 -13.07 5.79
N ALA A 460 -8.18 -13.60 6.21
CA ALA A 460 -6.89 -12.96 5.97
C ALA A 460 -6.48 -13.04 4.49
N ALA A 461 -6.68 -14.19 3.84
CA ALA A 461 -6.44 -14.34 2.40
C ALA A 461 -7.36 -13.42 1.55
N PHE A 462 -8.65 -13.33 1.90
CA PHE A 462 -9.57 -12.36 1.30
C PHE A 462 -9.14 -10.89 1.56
N THR A 463 -8.58 -10.59 2.74
CA THR A 463 -8.10 -9.23 3.06
C THR A 463 -6.89 -8.87 2.20
N LEU A 464 -5.94 -9.79 2.06
CA LEU A 464 -4.77 -9.63 1.19
C LEU A 464 -5.18 -9.52 -0.29
N ALA A 465 -6.12 -10.32 -0.78
CA ALA A 465 -6.63 -10.20 -2.14
C ALA A 465 -7.34 -8.86 -2.39
N CYS A 466 -8.18 -8.41 -1.45
CA CYS A 466 -8.87 -7.12 -1.52
C CYS A 466 -7.90 -5.93 -1.59
N ILE A 467 -6.87 -5.91 -0.72
CA ILE A 467 -5.78 -4.93 -0.79
C ILE A 467 -5.02 -5.05 -2.11
N GLY A 468 -4.66 -6.26 -2.52
CA GLY A 468 -3.85 -6.49 -3.71
C GLY A 468 -4.51 -5.99 -5.00
N PHE A 469 -5.80 -6.25 -5.20
CA PHE A 469 -6.55 -5.74 -6.34
C PHE A 469 -6.70 -4.21 -6.32
N GLY A 470 -7.02 -3.62 -5.17
CA GLY A 470 -7.12 -2.16 -5.04
C GLY A 470 -5.81 -1.43 -5.32
N TRP A 471 -4.68 -1.96 -4.83
CA TRP A 471 -3.37 -1.34 -5.03
C TRP A 471 -2.72 -1.68 -6.38
N ALA A 472 -3.10 -2.78 -7.02
CA ALA A 472 -2.81 -3.01 -8.44
C ALA A 472 -3.55 -2.00 -9.34
N SER A 473 -4.85 -1.76 -9.07
CA SER A 473 -5.63 -0.70 -9.73
C SER A 473 -4.98 0.68 -9.56
N HIS A 474 -4.49 0.99 -8.35
CA HIS A 474 -3.76 2.23 -8.08
C HIS A 474 -2.42 2.34 -8.83
N GLY A 475 -1.63 1.26 -8.93
CA GLY A 475 -0.37 1.28 -9.69
C GLY A 475 -0.58 1.60 -11.17
N ILE A 476 -1.60 0.98 -11.77
CA ILE A 476 -2.02 1.24 -13.16
C ILE A 476 -2.50 2.70 -13.31
N TRP A 477 -3.40 3.16 -12.43
CA TRP A 477 -3.85 4.54 -12.38
C TRP A 477 -2.67 5.52 -12.34
N SER A 478 -1.69 5.30 -11.44
CA SER A 478 -0.57 6.23 -11.24
C SER A 478 0.40 6.26 -12.41
N TYR A 479 0.66 5.14 -13.08
CA TYR A 479 1.59 5.12 -14.21
C TYR A 479 0.97 5.74 -15.47
N TYR A 480 -0.22 5.27 -15.85
CA TYR A 480 -0.90 5.74 -17.06
C TYR A 480 -1.45 7.17 -16.94
N LEU A 481 -1.68 7.69 -15.71
CA LEU A 481 -1.90 9.12 -15.49
C LEU A 481 -0.70 9.96 -15.95
N PHE A 482 0.52 9.57 -15.60
CA PHE A 482 1.72 10.31 -16.00
C PHE A 482 1.94 10.22 -17.52
N LEU A 483 1.70 9.06 -18.14
CA LEU A 483 1.75 8.94 -19.60
C LEU A 483 0.66 9.76 -20.32
N LEU A 484 -0.58 9.80 -19.81
CA LEU A 484 -1.64 10.68 -20.33
C LEU A 484 -1.21 12.16 -20.30
N LEU A 485 -0.62 12.60 -19.19
CA LEU A 485 -0.23 14.00 -19.03
C LEU A 485 1.00 14.36 -19.86
N MET A 486 1.99 13.46 -19.98
CA MET A 486 3.27 13.76 -20.65
C MET A 486 3.32 13.39 -22.14
N VAL A 487 2.61 12.34 -22.58
CA VAL A 487 2.71 11.78 -23.95
C VAL A 487 1.47 12.11 -24.80
N ILE A 488 0.31 12.30 -24.17
CA ILE A 488 -0.97 12.57 -24.88
C ILE A 488 -1.40 14.05 -24.75
N ARG A 489 -0.88 14.76 -23.73
CA ARG A 489 -1.11 16.21 -23.52
C ARG A 489 0.16 17.05 -23.62
N ASP A 490 1.30 16.43 -23.96
CA ASP A 490 2.61 17.06 -24.14
C ASP A 490 3.05 17.99 -22.98
N LEU A 491 2.63 17.70 -21.74
CA LEU A 491 2.91 18.57 -20.59
C LEU A 491 4.31 18.31 -20.03
N PRO A 492 5.10 19.36 -19.77
CA PRO A 492 6.43 19.22 -19.17
C PRO A 492 6.33 18.74 -17.71
N PRO A 493 7.30 17.93 -17.22
CA PRO A 493 7.30 17.31 -15.89
C PRO A 493 6.87 18.19 -14.70
N LEU A 494 7.23 19.47 -14.67
CA LEU A 494 6.91 20.41 -13.59
C LEU A 494 5.45 20.88 -13.64
N THR A 495 4.86 20.91 -14.84
CA THR A 495 3.41 21.15 -15.04
C THR A 495 2.61 19.90 -14.67
N VAL A 496 3.15 18.70 -14.91
CA VAL A 496 2.56 17.46 -14.38
C VAL A 496 2.67 17.43 -12.85
N ALA A 497 3.80 17.89 -12.28
CA ALA A 497 3.98 17.97 -10.85
C ALA A 497 3.02 18.95 -10.16
N SER A 498 2.75 20.11 -10.74
CA SER A 498 1.79 21.07 -10.19
C SER A 498 0.34 20.56 -10.27
N GLN A 499 -0.01 19.79 -11.32
CA GLN A 499 -1.30 19.10 -11.41
C GLN A 499 -1.42 17.92 -10.42
N PHE A 500 -0.32 17.23 -10.09
CA PHE A 500 -0.32 16.12 -9.14
C PHE A 500 -0.22 16.56 -7.66
N TRP A 501 0.27 17.78 -7.40
CA TRP A 501 0.49 18.31 -6.05
C TRP A 501 -0.69 18.17 -5.05
N PRO A 502 -1.98 18.30 -5.43
CA PRO A 502 -3.12 18.14 -4.50
C PRO A 502 -3.17 16.79 -3.76
N VAL A 503 -2.46 15.76 -4.25
CA VAL A 503 -2.27 14.47 -3.55
C VAL A 503 -1.72 14.64 -2.14
N ALA A 504 -0.80 15.59 -1.90
CA ALA A 504 -0.22 15.83 -0.59
C ALA A 504 -1.26 16.26 0.47
N PRO A 505 -1.93 17.43 0.34
CA PRO A 505 -2.88 17.90 1.35
C PRO A 505 -4.10 16.97 1.47
N VAL A 506 -4.63 16.44 0.36
CA VAL A 506 -5.82 15.57 0.43
C VAL A 506 -5.49 14.22 1.04
N GLY A 507 -4.35 13.61 0.70
CA GLY A 507 -3.91 12.35 1.32
C GLY A 507 -3.60 12.50 2.81
N PHE A 508 -2.96 13.61 3.21
CA PHE A 508 -2.70 13.91 4.63
C PHE A 508 -4.01 14.08 5.42
N CYS A 509 -4.95 14.87 4.91
CA CYS A 509 -6.29 15.02 5.51
C CYS A 509 -7.06 13.70 5.54
N ALA A 510 -6.94 12.84 4.52
CA ALA A 510 -7.56 11.53 4.48
C ALA A 510 -7.01 10.60 5.57
N ALA A 511 -5.69 10.59 5.81
CA ALA A 511 -5.06 9.86 6.90
C ALA A 511 -5.55 10.36 8.28
N MET A 512 -5.62 11.68 8.46
CA MET A 512 -6.14 12.28 9.71
C MET A 512 -7.63 12.01 9.93
N ALA A 513 -8.42 11.78 8.88
CA ALA A 513 -9.84 11.44 9.00
C ALA A 513 -10.09 9.99 9.47
N VAL A 514 -9.15 9.06 9.28
CA VAL A 514 -9.34 7.62 9.60
C VAL A 514 -9.80 7.37 11.04
N PRO A 515 -9.20 7.93 12.11
CA PRO A 515 -9.65 7.70 13.48
C PRO A 515 -11.07 8.22 13.77
N TYR A 516 -11.53 9.23 13.04
CA TYR A 516 -12.90 9.74 13.12
C TYR A 516 -13.89 8.86 12.37
N LEU A 517 -13.52 8.43 11.15
CA LEU A 517 -14.32 7.51 10.34
C LEU A 517 -14.51 6.16 11.04
N LEU A 518 -13.45 5.57 11.59
CA LEU A 518 -13.50 4.31 12.35
C LEU A 518 -14.32 4.38 13.64
N ARG A 519 -14.61 5.58 14.16
CA ARG A 519 -15.56 5.79 15.27
C ARG A 519 -17.02 5.91 14.81
N LYS A 520 -17.27 6.19 13.53
CA LYS A 520 -18.61 6.37 12.94
C LYS A 520 -19.08 5.18 12.09
N MET A 521 -18.17 4.39 11.51
CA MET A 521 -18.50 3.25 10.66
C MET A 521 -17.62 2.03 10.93
N ARG A 522 -18.15 0.82 10.72
CA ARG A 522 -17.40 -0.44 10.86
C ARG A 522 -16.37 -0.57 9.74
N VAL A 523 -15.20 -1.16 10.05
CA VAL A 523 -14.06 -1.32 9.12
C VAL A 523 -14.42 -1.86 7.72
N PRO A 524 -15.30 -2.88 7.55
CA PRO A 524 -15.66 -3.37 6.21
C PRO A 524 -16.32 -2.33 5.30
N TYR A 525 -17.07 -1.37 5.87
CA TYR A 525 -17.66 -0.28 5.10
C TYR A 525 -16.60 0.72 4.63
N LEU A 526 -15.66 1.10 5.51
CA LEU A 526 -14.56 2.00 5.13
C LEU A 526 -13.65 1.36 4.06
N MET A 527 -13.37 0.06 4.16
CA MET A 527 -12.68 -0.70 3.12
C MET A 527 -13.46 -0.68 1.78
N THR A 528 -14.76 -0.92 1.82
CA THR A 528 -15.60 -0.93 0.60
C THR A 528 -15.67 0.44 -0.06
N ILE A 529 -15.77 1.52 0.73
CA ILE A 529 -15.68 2.89 0.24
C ILE A 529 -14.31 3.14 -0.41
N ALA A 530 -13.21 2.68 0.18
CA ALA A 530 -11.89 2.82 -0.42
C ALA A 530 -11.77 2.10 -1.78
N MET A 531 -12.28 0.87 -1.91
CA MET A 531 -12.28 0.13 -3.17
C MET A 531 -13.17 0.78 -4.25
N LEU A 532 -14.33 1.32 -3.84
CA LEU A 532 -15.19 2.10 -4.74
C LEU A 532 -14.47 3.38 -5.23
N VAL A 533 -13.69 4.04 -4.37
CA VAL A 533 -12.94 5.25 -4.75
C VAL A 533 -11.74 4.95 -5.64
N PHE A 534 -11.00 3.84 -5.45
CA PHE A 534 -10.01 3.38 -6.43
C PHE A 534 -10.64 3.12 -7.81
N THR A 535 -11.80 2.46 -7.82
CA THR A 535 -12.55 2.17 -9.06
C THR A 535 -13.01 3.48 -9.73
N ALA A 536 -13.54 4.42 -8.95
CA ALA A 536 -13.95 5.73 -9.47
C ALA A 536 -12.78 6.57 -10.00
N SER A 537 -11.61 6.55 -9.34
CA SER A 537 -10.46 7.35 -9.78
C SER A 537 -9.94 6.90 -11.15
N ILE A 538 -9.88 5.59 -11.41
CA ILE A 538 -9.43 5.08 -12.72
C ILE A 538 -10.50 5.19 -13.81
N LEU A 539 -11.80 5.03 -13.48
CA LEU A 539 -12.88 5.31 -14.44
C LEU A 539 -12.93 6.79 -14.85
N LEU A 540 -12.58 7.73 -13.96
CA LEU A 540 -12.43 9.15 -14.30
C LEU A 540 -11.24 9.48 -15.21
N LEU A 541 -10.26 8.58 -15.37
CA LEU A 541 -9.22 8.73 -16.40
C LEU A 541 -9.63 8.03 -17.70
N LEU A 542 -10.23 6.85 -17.60
CA LEU A 542 -10.73 6.06 -18.73
C LEU A 542 -11.70 6.83 -19.64
N PHE A 543 -12.50 7.73 -19.07
CA PHE A 543 -13.44 8.58 -19.82
C PHE A 543 -12.96 10.02 -20.05
N ALA A 544 -11.71 10.35 -19.69
CA ALA A 544 -11.16 11.69 -19.85
C ALA A 544 -10.70 11.92 -21.30
N PRO A 545 -11.29 12.87 -22.05
CA PRO A 545 -10.81 13.21 -23.38
C PRO A 545 -9.35 13.71 -23.34
N PRO A 546 -8.53 13.41 -24.38
CA PRO A 546 -7.16 13.89 -24.49
C PRO A 546 -7.04 15.39 -24.24
N ASN A 547 -7.82 16.21 -24.98
CA ASN A 547 -7.72 17.67 -24.93
C ASN A 547 -8.62 18.30 -23.84
N GLN A 548 -9.02 17.55 -22.80
CA GLN A 548 -9.84 18.08 -21.71
C GLN A 548 -9.00 18.91 -20.74
N THR A 549 -9.58 20.02 -20.24
CA THR A 549 -8.97 20.85 -19.19
C THR A 549 -8.74 20.07 -17.89
N TYR A 550 -7.61 20.33 -17.23
CA TYR A 550 -7.22 19.66 -15.98
C TYR A 550 -8.33 19.67 -14.90
N PHE A 551 -9.00 20.82 -14.72
CA PHE A 551 -10.04 21.04 -13.70
C PHE A 551 -11.31 20.19 -13.84
N ALA A 552 -11.46 19.44 -14.95
CA ALA A 552 -12.53 18.48 -15.13
C ALA A 552 -12.16 17.11 -14.50
N GLN A 553 -12.23 16.02 -15.26
CA GLN A 553 -12.16 14.66 -14.70
C GLN A 553 -10.78 14.33 -14.11
N THR A 554 -9.70 14.87 -14.70
CA THR A 554 -8.31 14.65 -14.25
C THR A 554 -8.09 15.15 -12.81
N MET A 555 -8.46 16.41 -12.51
CA MET A 555 -8.35 16.95 -11.15
C MET A 555 -9.19 16.13 -10.16
N VAL A 556 -10.44 15.79 -10.50
CA VAL A 556 -11.31 15.00 -9.59
C VAL A 556 -10.70 13.63 -9.31
N SER A 557 -10.13 12.96 -10.33
CA SER A 557 -9.42 11.69 -10.18
C SER A 557 -8.22 11.80 -9.22
N ILE A 558 -7.38 12.84 -9.39
CA ILE A 558 -6.21 13.14 -8.56
C ILE A 558 -6.61 13.49 -7.11
N LEU A 559 -7.74 14.17 -6.91
CA LEU A 559 -8.26 14.49 -5.58
C LEU A 559 -8.81 13.26 -4.84
N ILE A 560 -9.47 12.32 -5.52
CA ILE A 560 -10.10 11.18 -4.83
C ILE A 560 -9.18 9.96 -4.65
N ALA A 561 -8.23 9.70 -5.54
CA ALA A 561 -7.32 8.54 -5.42
C ALA A 561 -6.57 8.44 -4.07
N PRO A 562 -6.07 9.55 -3.46
CA PRO A 562 -5.42 9.52 -2.14
C PRO A 562 -6.36 9.08 -1.02
N LEU A 563 -7.68 9.32 -1.14
CA LEU A 563 -8.65 8.89 -0.13
C LEU A 563 -8.65 7.35 -0.04
N ALA A 564 -8.69 6.67 -1.18
CA ALA A 564 -8.67 5.21 -1.26
C ALA A 564 -7.39 4.60 -0.68
N MET A 565 -6.21 5.19 -0.97
CA MET A 565 -4.93 4.77 -0.39
C MET A 565 -4.96 4.82 1.14
N ASN A 566 -5.33 5.98 1.69
CA ASN A 566 -5.26 6.26 3.13
C ASN A 566 -6.38 5.59 3.93
N TRP A 567 -7.51 5.24 3.31
CA TRP A 567 -8.58 4.49 3.97
C TRP A 567 -8.41 2.97 3.86
N SER A 568 -7.87 2.46 2.75
CA SER A 568 -7.68 1.01 2.56
C SER A 568 -6.57 0.44 3.45
N PHE A 569 -5.40 1.08 3.53
CA PHE A 569 -4.25 0.58 4.29
C PHE A 569 -4.55 0.31 5.80
N PRO A 570 -5.09 1.26 6.58
CA PRO A 570 -5.44 0.99 7.98
C PRO A 570 -6.64 0.04 8.11
N SER A 571 -7.61 0.10 7.20
CA SER A 571 -8.75 -0.84 7.21
C SER A 571 -8.29 -2.28 7.00
N GLY A 572 -7.40 -2.51 6.03
CA GLY A 572 -6.78 -3.81 5.76
C GLY A 572 -5.92 -4.27 6.93
N THR A 573 -5.14 -3.37 7.53
CA THR A 573 -4.35 -3.69 8.74
C THR A 573 -5.24 -4.14 9.90
N ILE A 574 -6.40 -3.53 10.12
CA ILE A 574 -7.33 -3.93 11.19
C ILE A 574 -8.04 -5.26 10.84
N LEU A 575 -8.53 -5.44 9.61
CA LEU A 575 -9.14 -6.71 9.18
C LEU A 575 -8.14 -7.88 9.31
N MET A 576 -6.90 -7.66 8.87
CA MET A 576 -5.81 -8.62 8.96
C MET A 576 -5.44 -8.93 10.42
N SER A 577 -5.37 -7.91 11.28
CA SER A 577 -5.09 -8.06 12.72
C SER A 577 -6.19 -8.80 13.49
N ASN A 578 -7.43 -8.74 13.01
CA ASN A 578 -8.55 -9.54 13.52
C ASN A 578 -8.53 -10.99 12.98
N ALA A 579 -7.96 -11.22 11.80
CA ALA A 579 -7.89 -12.52 11.14
C ALA A 579 -6.64 -13.35 11.49
N VAL A 580 -5.75 -12.83 12.35
CA VAL A 580 -4.60 -13.56 12.92
C VAL A 580 -4.66 -13.56 14.45
N SER A 581 -3.99 -14.52 15.10
CA SER A 581 -3.95 -14.58 16.56
C SER A 581 -3.23 -13.36 17.18
N LYS A 582 -3.58 -13.02 18.43
CA LYS A 582 -2.96 -11.90 19.18
C LYS A 582 -1.43 -11.95 19.24
N LYS A 583 -0.82 -13.15 19.17
CA LYS A 583 0.64 -13.34 19.16
C LYS A 583 1.31 -12.90 17.84
N HIS A 584 0.54 -12.68 16.78
CA HIS A 584 1.03 -12.42 15.42
C HIS A 584 0.54 -11.11 14.81
N GLN A 585 -0.15 -10.25 15.58
CA GLN A 585 -0.71 -8.98 15.07
C GLN A 585 0.34 -7.99 14.55
N GLY A 586 1.60 -8.09 14.97
CA GLY A 586 2.70 -7.33 14.35
C GLY A 586 2.94 -7.69 12.88
N VAL A 587 2.78 -8.97 12.52
CA VAL A 587 2.98 -9.47 11.15
C VAL A 587 1.84 -9.03 10.23
N ALA A 588 0.65 -8.77 10.76
CA ALA A 588 -0.52 -8.32 9.98
C ALA A 588 -0.27 -7.00 9.24
N ALA A 589 0.36 -6.02 9.90
CA ALA A 589 0.70 -4.74 9.25
C ALA A 589 1.77 -4.92 8.17
N SER A 590 2.80 -5.72 8.43
CA SER A 590 3.88 -6.02 7.46
C SER A 590 3.36 -6.77 6.24
N LEU A 591 2.44 -7.73 6.40
CA LEU A 591 1.79 -8.44 5.28
C LEU A 591 0.95 -7.51 4.41
N ILE A 592 0.20 -6.58 5.01
CA ILE A 592 -0.58 -5.58 4.27
C ILE A 592 0.35 -4.61 3.53
N SER A 593 1.42 -4.13 4.16
CA SER A 593 2.41 -3.25 3.52
C SER A 593 3.20 -3.94 2.40
N THR A 594 3.50 -5.23 2.56
CA THR A 594 4.08 -6.10 1.53
C THR A 594 3.16 -6.18 0.32
N MET A 595 1.90 -6.55 0.54
CA MET A 595 0.90 -6.67 -0.53
C MET A 595 0.67 -5.34 -1.26
N VAL A 596 0.60 -4.22 -0.53
CA VAL A 596 0.48 -2.87 -1.12
C VAL A 596 1.59 -2.60 -2.15
N ASN A 597 2.86 -2.71 -1.75
CA ASN A 597 3.97 -2.32 -2.64
C ASN A 597 4.18 -3.34 -3.77
N TYR A 598 4.06 -4.64 -3.46
CA TYR A 598 4.17 -5.70 -4.45
C TYR A 598 3.06 -5.64 -5.52
N SER A 599 1.83 -5.28 -5.14
CA SER A 599 0.71 -5.16 -6.07
C SER A 599 0.82 -3.96 -7.02
N ILE A 600 1.44 -2.85 -6.60
CA ILE A 600 1.73 -1.72 -7.51
C ILE A 600 2.59 -2.20 -8.69
N ALA A 601 3.70 -2.90 -8.41
CA ALA A 601 4.58 -3.44 -9.45
C ALA A 601 3.94 -4.59 -10.25
N THR A 602 3.14 -5.44 -9.60
CA THR A 602 2.46 -6.57 -10.26
C THR A 602 1.37 -6.11 -11.21
N GLY A 603 0.54 -5.13 -10.78
CA GLY A 603 -0.51 -4.54 -11.62
C GLY A 603 0.05 -3.83 -12.84
N LEU A 604 1.17 -3.11 -12.68
CA LEU A 604 1.86 -2.41 -13.77
C LEU A 604 2.37 -3.37 -14.85
N GLY A 605 3.04 -4.47 -14.48
CA GLY A 605 3.53 -5.46 -15.46
C GLY A 605 2.41 -6.13 -16.28
N ILE A 606 1.28 -6.47 -15.62
CA ILE A 606 0.11 -7.03 -16.32
C ILE A 606 -0.53 -5.98 -17.24
N ALA A 607 -0.62 -4.71 -16.83
CA ALA A 607 -1.14 -3.64 -17.68
C ALA A 607 -0.23 -3.34 -18.88
N GLY A 608 1.10 -3.32 -18.68
CA GLY A 608 2.07 -3.18 -19.77
C GLY A 608 2.00 -4.33 -20.78
N THR A 609 1.56 -5.52 -20.37
CA THR A 609 1.30 -6.64 -21.29
C THR A 609 0.07 -6.37 -22.16
N VAL A 610 -1.01 -5.84 -21.58
CA VAL A 610 -2.23 -5.46 -22.31
C VAL A 610 -1.92 -4.33 -23.30
N ASP A 611 -1.19 -3.32 -22.85
CA ASP A 611 -0.73 -2.17 -23.63
C ASP A 611 0.10 -2.61 -24.86
N ARG A 612 1.19 -3.40 -24.63
CA ARG A 612 2.05 -3.96 -25.69
C ARG A 612 1.27 -4.64 -26.82
N TYR A 613 0.26 -5.45 -26.50
CA TYR A 613 -0.49 -6.22 -27.49
C TYR A 613 -1.69 -5.47 -28.10
N THR A 614 -2.08 -4.31 -27.56
CA THR A 614 -3.24 -3.54 -28.06
C THR A 614 -2.86 -2.21 -28.71
N THR A 615 -1.82 -1.50 -28.27
CA THR A 615 -1.31 -0.29 -28.94
C THR A 615 -1.03 -0.48 -30.45
N PRO A 616 -0.50 -1.61 -30.93
CA PRO A 616 -0.32 -1.85 -32.38
C PRO A 616 -1.63 -2.00 -33.18
N ARG A 617 -2.80 -2.07 -32.52
CA ARG A 617 -4.12 -2.24 -33.14
C ARG A 617 -5.00 -1.01 -32.93
N ASP A 618 -5.07 -0.54 -31.69
CA ASP A 618 -5.99 0.49 -31.21
C ASP A 618 -5.31 1.88 -31.12
N GLY A 619 -4.02 1.96 -31.47
CA GLY A 619 -3.17 3.13 -31.26
C GLY A 619 -2.75 3.32 -29.79
N LEU A 620 -1.87 4.30 -29.55
CA LEU A 620 -1.29 4.53 -28.23
C LEU A 620 -2.36 4.80 -27.15
N LEU A 621 -3.31 5.68 -27.44
CA LEU A 621 -4.42 5.99 -26.53
C LEU A 621 -5.32 4.76 -26.30
N GLY A 622 -5.49 3.90 -27.30
CA GLY A 622 -6.22 2.63 -27.16
C GLY A 622 -5.53 1.68 -26.18
N GLY A 623 -4.21 1.54 -26.26
CA GLY A 623 -3.41 0.78 -25.28
C GLY A 623 -3.61 1.29 -23.85
N PHE A 624 -3.58 2.62 -23.66
CA PHE A 624 -3.82 3.25 -22.36
C PHE A 624 -5.26 3.01 -21.87
N HIS A 625 -6.26 3.08 -22.75
CA HIS A 625 -7.65 2.75 -22.42
C HIS A 625 -7.81 1.28 -22.00
N ASN A 626 -7.16 0.34 -22.70
CA ASN A 626 -7.20 -1.08 -22.35
C ASN A 626 -6.48 -1.37 -21.03
N ALA A 627 -5.37 -0.70 -20.75
CA ALA A 627 -4.70 -0.73 -19.44
C ALA A 627 -5.60 -0.18 -18.31
N TRP A 628 -6.30 0.95 -18.53
CA TRP A 628 -7.27 1.48 -17.58
C TRP A 628 -8.49 0.57 -17.39
N TRP A 629 -8.98 -0.12 -18.43
CA TRP A 629 -10.02 -1.15 -18.30
C TRP A 629 -9.59 -2.32 -17.41
N LEU A 630 -8.35 -2.81 -17.54
CA LEU A 630 -7.78 -3.81 -16.64
C LEU A 630 -7.74 -3.31 -15.19
N GLY A 631 -7.24 -2.08 -14.97
CA GLY A 631 -7.20 -1.50 -13.63
C GLY A 631 -8.59 -1.24 -13.04
N ALA A 632 -9.59 -0.90 -13.85
CA ALA A 632 -10.99 -0.80 -13.43
C ALA A 632 -11.55 -2.19 -13.05
N ALA A 633 -11.22 -3.24 -13.80
CA ALA A 633 -11.59 -4.62 -13.46
C ALA A 633 -10.96 -5.08 -12.13
N PHE A 634 -9.70 -4.72 -11.85
CA PHE A 634 -9.10 -4.92 -10.52
C PHE A 634 -9.81 -4.10 -9.42
N GLY A 635 -10.17 -2.83 -9.68
CA GLY A 635 -10.97 -2.04 -8.74
C GLY A 635 -12.30 -2.71 -8.39
N ILE A 636 -13.05 -3.15 -9.40
CA ILE A 636 -14.31 -3.89 -9.26
C ILE A 636 -14.10 -5.21 -8.49
N ALA A 637 -13.04 -5.97 -8.79
CA ALA A 637 -12.69 -7.17 -8.03
C ALA A 637 -12.43 -6.85 -6.54
N GLY A 638 -11.73 -5.76 -6.24
CA GLY A 638 -11.56 -5.24 -4.88
C GLY A 638 -12.88 -4.93 -4.18
N VAL A 639 -13.83 -4.30 -4.87
CA VAL A 639 -15.19 -4.02 -4.34
C VAL A 639 -15.97 -5.32 -4.08
N LEU A 640 -15.91 -6.30 -4.99
CA LEU A 640 -16.58 -7.59 -4.80
C LEU A 640 -15.98 -8.36 -3.60
N MET A 641 -14.66 -8.31 -3.41
CA MET A 641 -13.99 -8.88 -2.23
C MET A 641 -14.31 -8.10 -0.94
N SER A 642 -14.47 -6.78 -0.98
CA SER A 642 -14.81 -5.99 0.21
C SER A 642 -16.27 -6.19 0.66
N LEU A 643 -17.18 -6.41 -0.30
CA LEU A 643 -18.59 -6.72 -0.02
C LEU A 643 -18.78 -8.05 0.75
N TYR A 644 -17.89 -9.03 0.57
CA TYR A 644 -17.86 -10.25 1.39
C TYR A 644 -17.72 -9.92 2.89
N PHE A 645 -16.79 -9.03 3.27
CA PHE A 645 -16.62 -8.60 4.66
C PHE A 645 -17.82 -7.79 5.18
N VAL A 646 -18.45 -6.98 4.33
CA VAL A 646 -19.69 -6.27 4.70
C VAL A 646 -20.80 -7.27 5.03
N TRP A 647 -21.01 -8.28 4.18
CA TRP A 647 -21.97 -9.36 4.39
C TRP A 647 -21.66 -10.21 5.63
N GLN A 648 -20.40 -10.59 5.82
CA GLN A 648 -19.93 -11.31 7.01
C GLN A 648 -20.21 -10.51 8.29
N SER A 649 -19.94 -9.19 8.29
CA SER A 649 -20.20 -8.29 9.43
C SER A 649 -21.68 -7.94 9.67
N ARG A 650 -22.58 -8.41 8.80
CA ARG A 650 -24.05 -8.31 8.96
C ARG A 650 -24.67 -9.61 9.46
N ARG A 651 -23.98 -10.75 9.35
CA ARG A 651 -24.45 -12.00 9.96
C ARG A 651 -24.34 -11.88 11.49
N PRO A 652 -25.38 -12.23 12.26
CA PRO A 652 -25.25 -12.32 13.71
C PRO A 652 -24.22 -13.41 14.03
N GLN A 653 -23.20 -13.04 14.80
CA GLN A 653 -22.31 -14.03 15.40
C GLN A 653 -23.15 -14.85 16.38
N LYS A 654 -23.18 -16.17 16.20
CA LYS A 654 -23.65 -17.07 17.26
C LYS A 654 -22.57 -17.08 18.33
N CYS A 655 -22.91 -16.59 19.52
CA CYS A 655 -22.09 -16.68 20.71
C CYS A 655 -21.89 -18.15 21.14
#